data_AF-W2ZKA8-F1
#
_entry.id   AF-W2ZKA8-F1
#
_cell.length_a   1.000
_cell.length_b   1.000
_cell.length_c   1.000
_cell.angle_alpha   90.00
_cell.angle_beta   90.00
_cell.angle_gamma   90.00
#
_symmetry.space_group_name_H-M   'P 1'
#
loop_
_entity.id
_entity.type
_entity.pdbx_description
1 polymer ?
#
loop_
_entity_poly.entity_id
_entity_poly.type
_entity_poly.pdbx_seq_one_letter_code
_entity_poly.pdbx_strand_id
1 'polypeptide(L)'
;MFSLDAPLAPAIDAFVDPENDDAAQKTGLNTVVMQVHRQVSMEALIQALGAYLTSGDDKVRSRATLLLAEVLTRLPELQLTPSAVQLLMTFFADRLADFPSASACLRALLALETHHAAQVQSPRTTVALILKLGKTLHIPQLGQAMRKMCFDLMQLALMQPTVVELLLDSVPASKDAQDASVDDAEQSEDLGRQFAQTFLSAMEGEKDPRNLLLCMQVARTLLSKLEPVFSRSDALLQQYFDVVSCYFPIIFTPPPNDPYGITSEGLILSLRHAFAASDLLAPLVLPFLLKKLASTVVEAKLDAIQTLVFCGERYSVNALLLQMHAVATALYDEVLDGEKQEVIAEARQAISRFSGVVARAKAQDTPGAAYAWSKFVVDMTARAAGELRENAADSMVSVSAGQVLTALGRESSLSFAHVLKIAVPLLVEQLTNESSGSDSVSSKCEAALARILLLVDTIDREIDQSGQAQPMRPHAAALIDALVNFLSSDQDNQTNPGSSPTARCVAVEALCHLLTFPPSPIVAPAQVKALINLFTRMLLLDPAAEVRTACLQSLKEISTVSTASVTSTNSGEHPVTGGYAAFVVEISLARLMAAVNEGSDQEDDDDEEGTGVATVLAASNRNFDSFFEEALLAITELCREASIFQATIFLLIDLCVEKDDGKQSAIGFCEAEGDATRQRHVDCILDAVAKIVEINAGDRSSMEFCVKASSSASIIFRLLTAVETSAARATAASSDKPGLVDDVKLSACVRIFRAVMQNVSSATQQQLVDAVVPAFLRTNPSEPASLQLVPLFAAVINSAARDVTIPESSLVINRLLELAQSGATAVPESSPRQLQLVYTEAALSAAKSLASIMNKMSDGAEFDALIDLLLSQKLAVVISNPYESFTVRVAALQIYAWIAKGLIIRGHKVHAPVCLRFLCSFLTPDGDVNMEQDDDQQAAALRMEVGKTFKLLVSEYPDVLNRKCGAFITVRNAMRCHNRSKG
;
A
#
# COMPACT_ATOMS: atom_id res chain seq x y z
N MET A 1 -13.15 -56.83 -9.72
CA MET A 1 -12.42 -57.33 -10.90
C MET A 1 -13.47 -57.54 -11.98
N PHE A 2 -13.60 -56.63 -12.95
CA PHE A 2 -14.69 -56.64 -13.93
C PHE A 2 -14.39 -57.67 -15.03
N SER A 3 -15.24 -58.68 -15.18
CA SER A 3 -15.11 -59.70 -16.24
C SER A 3 -15.53 -59.10 -17.58
N LEU A 4 -14.65 -59.19 -18.58
CA LEU A 4 -14.86 -58.66 -19.93
C LEU A 4 -15.85 -59.50 -20.76
N ASP A 5 -16.16 -60.71 -20.30
CA ASP A 5 -17.05 -61.68 -20.96
C ASP A 5 -18.46 -61.73 -20.34
N ALA A 6 -18.80 -60.80 -19.43
CA ALA A 6 -20.13 -60.76 -18.85
C ALA A 6 -21.19 -60.42 -19.92
N PRO A 7 -22.30 -61.17 -20.05
CA PRO A 7 -23.34 -60.86 -21.02
C PRO A 7 -23.96 -59.47 -20.75
N LEU A 8 -24.26 -58.73 -21.82
CA LEU A 8 -24.79 -57.37 -21.75
C LEU A 8 -26.17 -57.31 -21.07
N ALA A 9 -27.02 -58.32 -21.26
CA ALA A 9 -28.39 -58.35 -20.75
C ALA A 9 -28.47 -58.30 -19.20
N PRO A 10 -27.74 -59.14 -18.43
CA PRO A 10 -27.72 -59.00 -16.97
C PRO A 10 -27.20 -57.66 -16.44
N ALA A 11 -26.29 -57.01 -17.16
CA ALA A 11 -25.81 -55.68 -16.77
C ALA A 11 -26.87 -54.59 -17.03
N ILE A 12 -27.64 -54.72 -18.11
CA ILE A 12 -28.81 -53.88 -18.39
C ILE A 12 -29.90 -54.11 -17.33
N ASP A 13 -30.26 -55.36 -17.03
CA ASP A 13 -31.25 -55.71 -16.00
C ASP A 13 -30.86 -55.13 -14.64
N ALA A 14 -29.60 -55.31 -14.25
CA ALA A 14 -29.06 -54.77 -12.99
C ALA A 14 -29.23 -53.25 -12.89
N PHE A 15 -29.10 -52.53 -14.02
CA PHE A 15 -29.29 -51.08 -14.03
C PHE A 15 -30.75 -50.68 -14.17
N VAL A 16 -31.57 -51.35 -14.97
CA VAL A 16 -32.91 -50.86 -15.33
C VAL A 16 -33.97 -51.22 -14.29
N ASP A 17 -33.79 -52.31 -13.55
CA ASP A 17 -34.74 -52.73 -12.51
C ASP A 17 -34.79 -51.69 -11.36
N PRO A 18 -35.96 -51.05 -11.13
CA PRO A 18 -36.11 -50.05 -10.08
C PRO A 18 -36.01 -50.62 -8.65
N GLU A 19 -36.16 -51.93 -8.48
CA GLU A 19 -36.09 -52.59 -7.16
C GLU A 19 -34.64 -52.91 -6.72
N ASN A 20 -33.68 -52.79 -7.63
CA ASN A 20 -32.25 -52.97 -7.31
C ASN A 20 -31.70 -51.79 -6.49
N ASP A 21 -30.67 -52.06 -5.68
CA ASP A 21 -29.97 -51.04 -4.89
C ASP A 21 -28.99 -50.20 -5.73
N ASP A 22 -28.58 -49.05 -5.20
CA ASP A 22 -27.67 -48.11 -5.89
C ASP A 22 -26.33 -48.77 -6.27
N ALA A 23 -25.86 -49.75 -5.49
CA ALA A 23 -24.60 -50.44 -5.74
C ALA A 23 -24.71 -51.39 -6.93
N ALA A 24 -25.77 -52.18 -7.02
CA ALA A 24 -26.06 -53.06 -8.15
C ALA A 24 -26.27 -52.24 -9.42
N GLN A 25 -27.03 -51.14 -9.34
CA GLN A 25 -27.26 -50.25 -10.46
C GLN A 25 -25.96 -49.60 -10.95
N LYS A 26 -25.14 -49.05 -10.05
CA LYS A 26 -23.84 -48.47 -10.41
C LYS A 26 -22.90 -49.50 -11.05
N THR A 27 -22.95 -50.75 -10.58
CA THR A 27 -22.16 -51.85 -11.14
C THR A 27 -22.63 -52.23 -12.54
N GLY A 28 -23.95 -52.32 -12.75
CA GLY A 28 -24.57 -52.52 -14.06
C GLY A 28 -24.17 -51.43 -15.04
N LEU A 29 -24.32 -50.16 -14.65
CA LEU A 29 -23.93 -49.01 -15.47
C LEU A 29 -22.46 -49.05 -15.88
N ASN A 30 -21.55 -49.25 -14.92
CA ASN A 30 -20.12 -49.28 -15.21
C ASN A 30 -19.76 -50.44 -16.16
N THR A 31 -20.43 -51.58 -16.02
CA THR A 31 -20.24 -52.73 -16.91
C THR A 31 -20.71 -52.40 -18.33
N VAL A 32 -21.90 -51.81 -18.48
CA VAL A 32 -22.42 -51.38 -19.80
C VAL A 32 -21.49 -50.35 -20.44
N VAL A 33 -21.09 -49.30 -19.71
CA VAL A 33 -20.18 -48.26 -20.22
C VAL A 33 -18.85 -48.86 -20.67
N MET A 34 -18.26 -49.77 -19.88
CA MET A 34 -17.02 -50.45 -20.24
C MET A 34 -17.15 -51.32 -21.49
N GLN A 35 -18.29 -52.00 -21.66
CA GLN A 35 -18.54 -52.84 -22.83
C GLN A 35 -18.76 -52.00 -24.09
N VAL A 36 -19.51 -50.90 -24.00
CA VAL A 36 -19.72 -49.97 -25.13
C VAL A 36 -18.41 -49.32 -25.56
N HIS A 37 -17.57 -48.92 -24.60
CA HIS A 37 -16.27 -48.33 -24.91
C HIS A 37 -15.34 -49.28 -25.68
N ARG A 38 -15.46 -50.60 -25.47
CA ARG A 38 -14.51 -51.59 -25.99
C ARG A 38 -15.00 -52.38 -27.20
N GLN A 39 -16.27 -52.81 -27.20
CA GLN A 39 -16.72 -53.86 -28.13
C GLN A 39 -18.19 -53.82 -28.54
N VAL A 40 -19.06 -53.15 -27.78
CA VAL A 40 -20.51 -53.08 -28.07
C VAL A 40 -20.83 -51.78 -28.80
N SER A 41 -21.48 -51.85 -29.96
CA SER A 41 -21.91 -50.64 -30.68
C SER A 41 -23.13 -50.00 -29.99
N MET A 42 -23.33 -48.70 -30.22
CA MET A 42 -24.50 -47.99 -29.67
C MET A 42 -25.81 -48.60 -30.19
N GLU A 43 -25.87 -49.04 -31.45
CA GLU A 43 -27.04 -49.69 -32.03
C GLU A 43 -27.36 -51.02 -31.34
N ALA A 44 -26.34 -51.82 -31.03
CA ALA A 44 -26.51 -53.09 -30.31
C ALA A 44 -27.04 -52.86 -28.89
N LEU A 45 -26.59 -51.80 -28.21
CA LEU A 45 -27.12 -51.42 -26.91
C LEU A 45 -28.60 -50.98 -27.01
N ILE A 46 -28.96 -50.16 -28.00
CA ILE A 46 -30.34 -49.71 -28.21
C ILE A 46 -31.27 -50.90 -28.50
N GLN A 47 -30.82 -51.85 -29.33
CA GLN A 47 -31.58 -53.07 -29.62
C GLN A 47 -31.80 -53.92 -28.37
N ALA A 48 -30.75 -54.10 -27.54
CA ALA A 48 -30.86 -54.82 -26.27
C ALA A 48 -31.81 -54.12 -25.27
N LEU A 49 -31.88 -52.78 -25.32
CA LEU A 49 -32.77 -51.99 -24.48
C LEU A 49 -34.22 -51.90 -24.98
N GLY A 50 -34.54 -52.41 -26.17
CA GLY A 50 -35.81 -52.19 -26.85
C GLY A 50 -37.05 -52.44 -25.97
N ALA A 51 -37.13 -53.61 -25.32
CA ALA A 51 -38.26 -53.98 -24.46
C ALA A 51 -38.41 -53.07 -23.24
N TYR A 52 -37.29 -52.60 -22.68
CA TYR A 52 -37.28 -51.70 -21.52
C TYR A 52 -37.65 -50.27 -21.92
N LEU A 53 -37.18 -49.81 -23.08
CA LEU A 53 -37.52 -48.49 -23.62
C LEU A 53 -39.01 -48.37 -23.96
N THR A 54 -39.71 -49.46 -24.24
CA THR A 54 -41.15 -49.49 -24.52
C THR A 54 -41.98 -50.10 -23.39
N SER A 55 -41.41 -50.23 -22.17
CA SER A 55 -42.11 -50.81 -21.03
C SER A 55 -43.36 -50.00 -20.63
N GLY A 56 -44.40 -50.68 -20.16
CA GLY A 56 -45.56 -50.01 -19.54
C GLY A 56 -45.25 -49.37 -18.18
N ASP A 57 -44.10 -49.70 -17.58
CA ASP A 57 -43.64 -49.12 -16.32
C ASP A 57 -42.75 -47.88 -16.59
N ASP A 58 -43.22 -46.72 -16.12
CA ASP A 58 -42.54 -45.44 -16.25
C ASP A 58 -41.14 -45.43 -15.62
N LYS A 59 -40.91 -46.14 -14.51
CA LYS A 59 -39.60 -46.22 -13.86
C LYS A 59 -38.62 -47.01 -14.70
N VAL A 60 -39.05 -48.16 -15.22
CA VAL A 60 -38.26 -49.01 -16.11
C VAL A 60 -37.89 -48.24 -17.38
N ARG A 61 -38.86 -47.56 -18.02
CA ARG A 61 -38.61 -46.71 -19.19
C ARG A 61 -37.62 -45.58 -18.90
N SER A 62 -37.82 -44.87 -17.78
CA SER A 62 -36.97 -43.75 -17.36
C SER A 62 -35.53 -44.22 -17.14
N ARG A 63 -35.33 -45.34 -16.45
CA ARG A 63 -34.00 -45.93 -16.21
C ARG A 63 -33.36 -46.46 -17.50
N ALA A 64 -34.11 -47.11 -18.38
CA ALA A 64 -33.59 -47.52 -19.68
C ALA A 64 -33.10 -46.32 -20.52
N THR A 65 -33.85 -45.22 -20.47
CA THR A 65 -33.46 -43.95 -21.13
C THR A 65 -32.23 -43.33 -20.46
N LEU A 66 -32.16 -43.37 -19.12
CA LEU A 66 -31.01 -42.89 -18.36
C LEU A 66 -29.74 -43.68 -18.67
N LEU A 67 -29.85 -44.98 -18.92
CA LEU A 67 -28.68 -45.80 -19.29
C LEU A 67 -28.05 -45.30 -20.59
N LEU A 68 -28.86 -45.03 -21.61
CA LEU A 68 -28.38 -44.44 -22.86
C LEU A 68 -27.76 -43.05 -22.64
N ALA A 69 -28.41 -42.21 -21.82
CA ALA A 69 -27.92 -40.89 -21.48
C ALA A 69 -26.56 -40.94 -20.76
N GLU A 70 -26.39 -41.84 -19.80
CA GLU A 70 -25.13 -42.03 -19.05
C GLU A 70 -24.00 -42.57 -19.95
N VAL A 71 -24.31 -43.47 -20.90
CA VAL A 71 -23.34 -43.94 -21.88
C VAL A 71 -22.84 -42.78 -22.74
N LEU A 72 -23.76 -41.97 -23.30
CA LEU A 72 -23.40 -40.78 -24.08
C LEU A 72 -22.62 -39.74 -23.27
N THR A 73 -22.97 -39.55 -22.00
CA THR A 73 -22.32 -38.57 -21.12
C THR A 73 -20.91 -39.01 -20.69
N ARG A 74 -20.70 -40.31 -20.45
CA ARG A 74 -19.42 -40.83 -19.93
C ARG A 74 -18.42 -41.23 -21.01
N LEU A 75 -18.86 -41.34 -22.26
CA LEU A 75 -18.01 -41.71 -23.41
C LEU A 75 -18.02 -40.59 -24.46
N PRO A 76 -17.36 -39.44 -24.22
CA PRO A 76 -17.35 -38.30 -25.15
C PRO A 76 -16.71 -38.64 -26.50
N GLU A 77 -15.75 -39.57 -26.52
CA GLU A 77 -15.03 -40.02 -27.72
C GLU A 77 -15.74 -41.16 -28.47
N LEU A 78 -17.00 -41.47 -28.10
CA LEU A 78 -17.76 -42.53 -28.74
C LEU A 78 -17.98 -42.20 -30.23
N GLN A 79 -17.50 -43.09 -31.10
CA GLN A 79 -17.61 -42.88 -32.54
C GLN A 79 -19.05 -43.10 -33.01
N LEU A 80 -19.77 -42.01 -33.23
CA LEU A 80 -21.13 -42.02 -33.77
C LEU A 80 -21.12 -41.44 -35.18
N THR A 81 -21.85 -42.07 -36.09
CA THR A 81 -22.05 -41.54 -37.45
C THR A 81 -23.03 -40.35 -37.41
N PRO A 82 -22.98 -39.42 -38.39
CA PRO A 82 -23.93 -38.32 -38.46
C PRO A 82 -25.40 -38.76 -38.48
N SER A 83 -25.70 -39.90 -39.12
CA SER A 83 -27.06 -40.48 -39.12
C SER A 83 -27.47 -41.03 -37.75
N ALA A 84 -26.55 -41.65 -37.01
CA ALA A 84 -26.80 -42.12 -35.65
C ALA A 84 -27.05 -40.95 -34.69
N VAL A 85 -26.27 -39.87 -34.78
CA VAL A 85 -26.47 -38.65 -33.99
C VAL A 85 -27.84 -38.02 -34.29
N GLN A 86 -28.20 -37.87 -35.57
CA GLN A 86 -29.51 -37.34 -35.97
C GLN A 86 -30.67 -38.19 -35.41
N LEU A 87 -30.57 -39.52 -35.51
CA LEU A 87 -31.58 -40.45 -34.98
C LEU A 87 -31.72 -40.33 -33.46
N LEU A 88 -30.59 -40.31 -32.73
CA LEU A 88 -30.57 -40.18 -31.28
C LEU A 88 -31.15 -38.83 -30.82
N MET A 89 -30.77 -37.73 -31.47
CA MET A 89 -31.32 -36.42 -31.18
C MET A 89 -32.83 -36.38 -31.38
N THR A 90 -33.32 -36.92 -32.50
CA THR A 90 -34.77 -36.98 -32.77
C THR A 90 -35.48 -37.84 -31.73
N PHE A 91 -34.94 -39.04 -31.43
CA PHE A 91 -35.48 -39.93 -30.42
C PHE A 91 -35.61 -39.28 -29.04
N PHE A 92 -34.53 -38.69 -28.51
CA PHE A 92 -34.59 -38.04 -27.21
C PHE A 92 -35.48 -36.80 -27.21
N ALA A 93 -35.51 -36.03 -28.31
CA ALA A 93 -36.37 -34.86 -28.44
C ALA A 93 -37.86 -35.22 -28.50
N ASP A 94 -38.25 -36.28 -29.22
CA ASP A 94 -39.62 -36.83 -29.19
C ASP A 94 -39.98 -37.33 -27.79
N ARG A 95 -39.04 -38.00 -27.14
CA ARG A 95 -39.24 -38.59 -25.81
C ARG A 95 -39.27 -37.57 -24.67
N LEU A 96 -39.03 -36.28 -24.92
CA LEU A 96 -39.25 -35.23 -23.91
C LEU A 96 -40.71 -35.17 -23.42
N ALA A 97 -41.66 -35.58 -24.27
CA ALA A 97 -43.08 -35.68 -23.89
C ALA A 97 -43.36 -36.78 -22.86
N ASP A 98 -42.47 -37.78 -22.77
CA ASP A 98 -42.48 -38.79 -21.71
C ASP A 98 -41.80 -38.21 -20.46
N PHE A 99 -42.55 -37.47 -19.63
CA PHE A 99 -42.01 -36.72 -18.50
C PHE A 99 -41.13 -37.54 -17.53
N PRO A 100 -41.47 -38.80 -17.16
CA PRO A 100 -40.58 -39.66 -16.38
C PRO A 100 -39.18 -39.83 -16.99
N SER A 101 -39.07 -39.79 -18.32
CA SER A 101 -37.81 -39.91 -19.07
C SER A 101 -37.16 -38.55 -19.36
N ALA A 102 -37.85 -37.42 -19.14
CA ALA A 102 -37.41 -36.10 -19.60
C ALA A 102 -36.04 -35.68 -19.05
N SER A 103 -35.73 -35.97 -17.77
CA SER A 103 -34.40 -35.66 -17.21
C SER A 103 -33.28 -36.44 -17.89
N ALA A 104 -33.52 -37.72 -18.22
CA ALA A 104 -32.58 -38.54 -18.97
C ALA A 104 -32.43 -38.05 -20.42
N CYS A 105 -33.53 -37.69 -21.08
CA CYS A 105 -33.52 -37.11 -22.42
C CYS A 105 -32.71 -35.82 -22.47
N LEU A 106 -32.91 -34.88 -21.53
CA LEU A 106 -32.14 -33.64 -21.47
C LEU A 106 -30.64 -33.90 -21.28
N ARG A 107 -30.29 -34.85 -20.40
CA ARG A 107 -28.88 -35.26 -20.21
C ARG A 107 -28.28 -35.83 -21.49
N ALA A 108 -29.00 -36.69 -22.19
CA ALA A 108 -28.54 -37.27 -23.46
C ALA A 108 -28.39 -36.22 -24.56
N LEU A 109 -29.37 -35.33 -24.72
CA LEU A 109 -29.33 -34.23 -25.68
C LEU A 109 -28.15 -33.30 -25.39
N LEU A 110 -27.91 -32.99 -24.12
CA LEU A 110 -26.76 -32.17 -23.71
C LEU A 110 -25.43 -32.85 -24.05
N ALA A 111 -25.30 -34.16 -23.78
CA ALA A 111 -24.11 -34.92 -24.15
C ALA A 111 -23.87 -34.94 -25.67
N LEU A 112 -24.94 -35.11 -26.47
CA LEU A 112 -24.86 -35.08 -27.94
C LEU A 112 -24.42 -33.70 -28.46
N GLU A 113 -25.02 -32.62 -27.96
CA GLU A 113 -24.65 -31.24 -28.35
C GLU A 113 -23.28 -30.82 -27.80
N THR A 114 -22.79 -31.44 -26.73
CA THR A 114 -21.46 -31.12 -26.16
C THR A 114 -20.34 -31.90 -26.85
N HIS A 115 -20.51 -33.20 -27.08
CA HIS A 115 -19.44 -34.10 -27.53
C HIS A 115 -19.53 -34.45 -29.02
N HIS A 116 -20.71 -34.33 -29.62
CA HIS A 116 -20.97 -34.76 -30.99
C HIS A 116 -21.55 -33.66 -31.89
N ALA A 117 -21.34 -32.38 -31.53
CA ALA A 117 -21.81 -31.24 -32.31
C ALA A 117 -21.33 -31.26 -33.77
N ALA A 118 -20.09 -31.72 -34.02
CA ALA A 118 -19.52 -31.81 -35.37
C ALA A 118 -20.22 -32.83 -36.28
N GLN A 119 -20.95 -33.79 -35.70
CA GLN A 119 -21.70 -34.81 -36.41
C GLN A 119 -23.17 -34.42 -36.65
N VAL A 120 -23.62 -33.28 -36.11
CA VAL A 120 -24.96 -32.74 -36.38
C VAL A 120 -25.01 -32.26 -37.84
N GLN A 121 -25.89 -32.87 -38.63
CA GLN A 121 -25.93 -32.70 -40.09
C GLN A 121 -26.31 -31.27 -40.52
N SER A 122 -27.08 -30.56 -39.71
CA SER A 122 -27.56 -29.21 -40.03
C SER A 122 -27.78 -28.39 -38.75
N PRO A 123 -27.44 -27.08 -38.74
CA PRO A 123 -27.78 -26.19 -37.63
C PRO A 123 -29.30 -26.10 -37.38
N ARG A 124 -30.13 -26.40 -38.40
CA ARG A 124 -31.59 -26.48 -38.26
C ARG A 124 -32.02 -27.54 -37.26
N THR A 125 -31.27 -28.65 -37.14
CA THR A 125 -31.58 -29.71 -36.17
C THR A 125 -31.49 -29.16 -34.74
N THR A 126 -30.43 -28.42 -34.42
CA THR A 126 -30.23 -27.80 -33.10
C THR A 126 -31.28 -26.72 -32.84
N VAL A 127 -31.61 -25.86 -33.82
CA VAL A 127 -32.67 -24.86 -33.65
C VAL A 127 -34.03 -25.54 -33.40
N ALA A 128 -34.40 -26.53 -34.22
CA ALA A 128 -35.65 -27.27 -34.06
C ALA A 128 -35.74 -27.97 -32.70
N LEU A 129 -34.62 -28.49 -32.20
CA LEU A 129 -34.53 -29.07 -30.86
C LEU A 129 -34.88 -28.03 -29.78
N ILE A 130 -34.29 -26.84 -29.81
CA ILE A 130 -34.58 -25.79 -28.83
C ILE A 130 -36.03 -25.32 -28.90
N LEU A 131 -36.58 -25.13 -30.11
CA LEU A 131 -37.99 -24.74 -30.26
C LEU A 131 -38.93 -25.84 -29.74
N LYS A 132 -38.61 -27.10 -30.00
CA LYS A 132 -39.38 -28.24 -29.51
C LYS A 132 -39.30 -28.38 -27.99
N LEU A 133 -38.13 -28.13 -27.40
CA LEU A 133 -37.94 -28.10 -25.96
C LEU A 133 -38.92 -27.13 -25.30
N GLY A 134 -39.00 -25.89 -25.79
CA GLY A 134 -39.91 -24.86 -25.28
C GLY A 134 -41.39 -25.17 -25.49
N LYS A 135 -41.74 -25.83 -26.62
CA LYS A 135 -43.13 -26.24 -26.90
C LYS A 135 -43.57 -27.45 -26.06
N THR A 136 -42.65 -28.35 -25.73
CA THR A 136 -42.95 -29.62 -25.06
C THR A 136 -42.90 -29.51 -23.54
N LEU A 137 -41.94 -28.73 -23.02
CA LEU A 137 -41.72 -28.58 -21.59
C LEU A 137 -42.09 -27.18 -21.12
N HIS A 138 -42.84 -27.09 -20.02
CA HIS A 138 -43.00 -25.83 -19.30
C HIS A 138 -41.78 -25.59 -18.39
N ILE A 139 -40.70 -25.06 -18.99
CA ILE A 139 -39.37 -24.95 -18.36
C ILE A 139 -39.39 -24.29 -16.97
N PRO A 140 -40.13 -23.18 -16.71
CA PRO A 140 -40.14 -22.55 -15.39
C PRO A 140 -40.58 -23.48 -14.25
N GLN A 141 -41.45 -24.46 -14.53
CA GLN A 141 -41.98 -25.41 -13.55
C GLN A 141 -41.11 -26.67 -13.36
N LEU A 142 -40.05 -26.86 -14.15
CA LEU A 142 -39.16 -28.02 -14.01
C LEU A 142 -38.32 -27.93 -12.73
N GLY A 143 -37.81 -29.08 -12.26
CA GLY A 143 -36.81 -29.10 -11.19
C GLY A 143 -35.53 -28.34 -11.57
N GLN A 144 -34.82 -27.81 -10.59
CA GLN A 144 -33.65 -26.93 -10.79
C GLN A 144 -32.61 -27.51 -11.78
N ALA A 145 -32.25 -28.79 -11.64
CA ALA A 145 -31.26 -29.43 -12.51
C ALA A 145 -31.72 -29.57 -13.97
N MET A 146 -33.02 -29.80 -14.19
CA MET A 146 -33.59 -29.87 -15.54
C MET A 146 -33.63 -28.50 -16.21
N ARG A 147 -34.01 -27.44 -15.45
CA ARG A 147 -33.94 -26.06 -15.95
C ARG A 147 -32.52 -25.69 -16.37
N LYS A 148 -31.52 -26.03 -15.55
CA LYS A 148 -30.11 -25.83 -15.90
C LYS A 148 -29.73 -26.49 -17.23
N MET A 149 -30.07 -27.77 -17.43
CA MET A 149 -29.77 -28.47 -18.69
C MET A 149 -30.45 -27.81 -19.91
N CYS A 150 -31.68 -27.31 -19.75
CA CYS A 150 -32.36 -26.55 -20.81
C CYS A 150 -31.57 -25.28 -21.18
N PHE A 151 -31.11 -24.52 -20.19
CA PHE A 151 -30.31 -23.30 -20.43
C PHE A 151 -28.93 -23.61 -20.99
N ASP A 152 -28.28 -24.69 -20.55
CA ASP A 152 -26.99 -25.16 -21.11
C ASP A 152 -27.15 -25.53 -22.60
N LEU A 153 -28.24 -26.20 -22.98
CA LEU A 153 -28.56 -26.50 -24.38
C LEU A 153 -28.75 -25.23 -25.22
N MET A 154 -29.49 -24.25 -24.71
CA MET A 154 -29.69 -22.96 -25.39
C MET A 154 -28.36 -22.19 -25.51
N GLN A 155 -27.50 -22.26 -24.49
CA GLN A 155 -26.18 -21.66 -24.51
C GLN A 155 -25.30 -22.31 -25.57
N LEU A 156 -25.23 -23.64 -25.62
CA LEU A 156 -24.45 -24.38 -26.62
C LEU A 156 -24.90 -24.04 -28.04
N ALA A 157 -26.21 -23.96 -28.27
CA ALA A 157 -26.76 -23.55 -29.56
C ALA A 157 -26.28 -22.14 -29.96
N LEU A 158 -26.33 -21.16 -29.06
CA LEU A 158 -25.86 -19.79 -29.33
C LEU A 158 -24.34 -19.66 -29.50
N MET A 159 -23.57 -20.63 -29.00
CA MET A 159 -22.12 -20.66 -29.16
C MET A 159 -21.67 -21.22 -30.52
N GLN A 160 -22.56 -21.89 -31.26
CA GLN A 160 -22.28 -22.40 -32.59
C GLN A 160 -22.47 -21.31 -33.66
N PRO A 161 -21.42 -20.89 -34.41
CA PRO A 161 -21.55 -19.83 -35.40
C PRO A 161 -22.58 -20.12 -36.49
N THR A 162 -22.65 -21.37 -36.97
CA THR A 162 -23.60 -21.81 -38.00
C THR A 162 -25.06 -21.75 -37.53
N VAL A 163 -25.32 -21.93 -36.23
CA VAL A 163 -26.65 -21.75 -35.65
C VAL A 163 -27.01 -20.27 -35.59
N VAL A 164 -26.08 -19.42 -35.15
CA VAL A 164 -26.30 -17.97 -35.12
C VAL A 164 -26.55 -17.42 -36.53
N GLU A 165 -25.75 -17.84 -37.52
CA GLU A 165 -25.95 -17.50 -38.94
C GLU A 165 -27.36 -17.88 -39.40
N LEU A 166 -27.81 -19.12 -39.14
CA LEU A 166 -29.16 -19.57 -39.47
C LEU A 166 -30.26 -18.73 -38.79
N LEU A 167 -30.08 -18.36 -37.51
CA LEU A 167 -31.03 -17.53 -36.77
C LEU A 167 -31.08 -16.09 -37.29
N LEU A 168 -30.01 -15.63 -37.94
CA LEU A 168 -29.94 -14.33 -38.61
C LEU A 168 -30.40 -14.38 -40.08
N ASP A 169 -30.22 -15.50 -40.78
CA ASP A 169 -30.60 -15.68 -42.18
C ASP A 169 -32.12 -15.62 -42.41
N SER A 170 -32.93 -15.90 -41.38
CA SER A 170 -34.38 -15.66 -41.41
C SER A 170 -34.75 -14.15 -41.41
N VAL A 171 -33.77 -13.25 -41.42
CA VAL A 171 -33.95 -11.81 -41.61
C VAL A 171 -33.85 -11.47 -43.11
N PRO A 172 -34.96 -11.08 -43.78
CA PRO A 172 -34.89 -10.67 -45.18
C PRO A 172 -33.94 -9.48 -45.36
N ALA A 173 -33.11 -9.55 -46.41
CA ALA A 173 -32.22 -8.49 -46.80
C ALA A 173 -33.03 -7.27 -47.29
N SER A 174 -32.97 -6.16 -46.53
CA SER A 174 -33.53 -4.82 -46.78
C SER A 174 -34.98 -4.55 -46.33
N LYS A 175 -35.18 -3.34 -45.79
CA LYS A 175 -36.48 -2.68 -45.58
C LYS A 175 -37.08 -2.11 -46.89
N ASP A 176 -36.39 -2.25 -48.02
CA ASP A 176 -36.74 -1.63 -49.31
C ASP A 176 -37.26 -2.64 -50.36
N ALA A 177 -37.29 -3.94 -50.05
CA ALA A 177 -37.85 -4.97 -50.93
C ALA A 177 -39.39 -5.01 -50.80
N GLN A 178 -40.06 -3.99 -51.31
CA GLN A 178 -41.52 -3.87 -51.33
C GLN A 178 -42.17 -4.58 -52.54
N ASP A 179 -41.41 -5.43 -53.26
CA ASP A 179 -41.84 -6.11 -54.50
C ASP A 179 -41.73 -7.66 -54.44
N ALA A 180 -41.65 -8.26 -53.24
CA ALA A 180 -41.87 -9.71 -53.11
C ALA A 180 -43.37 -10.00 -53.05
N SER A 181 -43.85 -10.84 -53.95
CA SER A 181 -45.24 -11.27 -54.07
C SER A 181 -45.86 -11.72 -52.74
N VAL A 182 -47.10 -11.29 -52.52
CA VAL A 182 -47.91 -11.45 -51.29
C VAL A 182 -48.12 -12.92 -50.87
N ASP A 183 -47.83 -13.90 -51.75
CA ASP A 183 -48.06 -15.32 -51.47
C ASP A 183 -46.86 -16.07 -50.84
N ASP A 184 -45.63 -15.52 -50.87
CA ASP A 184 -44.43 -16.19 -50.30
C ASP A 184 -44.03 -15.66 -48.90
N ALA A 185 -44.63 -14.57 -48.44
CA ALA A 185 -44.29 -13.91 -47.17
C ALA A 185 -44.89 -14.59 -45.92
N GLU A 186 -45.91 -15.43 -46.07
CA GLU A 186 -46.60 -16.09 -44.95
C GLU A 186 -45.91 -17.38 -44.45
N GLN A 187 -44.83 -17.85 -45.09
CA GLN A 187 -44.17 -19.13 -44.75
C GLN A 187 -42.67 -19.04 -44.45
N SER A 188 -42.09 -17.84 -44.27
CA SER A 188 -40.74 -17.72 -43.73
C SER A 188 -40.80 -17.78 -42.20
N GLU A 189 -40.48 -18.94 -41.62
CA GLU A 189 -40.38 -19.10 -40.17
C GLU A 189 -39.27 -18.19 -39.62
N ASP A 190 -39.64 -17.15 -38.87
CA ASP A 190 -38.69 -16.28 -38.14
C ASP A 190 -38.10 -17.07 -36.95
N LEU A 191 -37.12 -17.92 -37.26
CA LEU A 191 -36.47 -18.82 -36.33
C LEU A 191 -35.73 -18.06 -35.23
N GLY A 192 -35.10 -16.93 -35.58
CA GLY A 192 -34.44 -16.03 -34.63
C GLY A 192 -35.40 -15.52 -33.54
N ARG A 193 -36.55 -14.98 -33.94
CA ARG A 193 -37.58 -14.51 -32.98
C ARG A 193 -38.13 -15.65 -32.14
N GLN A 194 -38.46 -16.79 -32.74
CA GLN A 194 -39.00 -17.94 -32.02
C GLN A 194 -38.00 -18.50 -30.99
N PHE A 195 -36.71 -18.54 -31.35
CA PHE A 195 -35.65 -18.96 -30.44
C PHE A 195 -35.54 -18.00 -29.25
N ALA A 196 -35.52 -16.69 -29.52
CA ALA A 196 -35.46 -15.67 -28.48
C ALA A 196 -36.67 -15.76 -27.53
N GLN A 197 -37.89 -15.86 -28.07
CA GLN A 197 -39.11 -16.02 -27.26
C GLN A 197 -39.10 -17.30 -26.42
N THR A 198 -38.56 -18.40 -26.98
CA THR A 198 -38.41 -19.66 -26.26
C THR A 198 -37.51 -19.49 -25.05
N PHE A 199 -36.35 -18.84 -25.20
CA PHE A 199 -35.47 -18.55 -24.06
C PHE A 199 -36.11 -17.60 -23.05
N LEU A 200 -36.72 -16.49 -23.49
CA LEU A 200 -37.31 -15.51 -22.60
C LEU A 200 -38.45 -16.10 -21.75
N SER A 201 -39.29 -16.94 -22.36
CA SER A 201 -40.36 -17.66 -21.65
C SER A 201 -39.79 -18.72 -20.69
N ALA A 202 -38.63 -19.32 -21.04
CA ALA A 202 -37.98 -20.30 -20.18
C ALA A 202 -37.34 -19.69 -18.93
N MET A 203 -36.80 -18.46 -19.05
CA MET A 203 -36.13 -17.73 -17.98
C MET A 203 -37.10 -17.08 -16.97
N GLU A 204 -38.38 -16.93 -17.34
CA GLU A 204 -39.37 -16.21 -16.54
C GLU A 204 -39.48 -16.79 -15.11
N GLY A 205 -39.17 -15.95 -14.13
CA GLY A 205 -39.29 -16.29 -12.70
C GLY A 205 -38.27 -17.31 -12.16
N GLU A 206 -37.08 -17.44 -12.75
CA GLU A 206 -36.01 -18.27 -12.17
C GLU A 206 -35.53 -17.71 -10.82
N LYS A 207 -35.54 -18.56 -9.79
CA LYS A 207 -35.23 -18.16 -8.39
C LYS A 207 -33.93 -18.77 -7.89
N ASP A 208 -33.43 -19.84 -8.52
CA ASP A 208 -32.19 -20.47 -8.08
C ASP A 208 -30.99 -19.64 -8.55
N PRO A 209 -30.10 -19.19 -7.65
CA PRO A 209 -28.99 -18.30 -8.01
C PRO A 209 -27.99 -18.94 -8.99
N ARG A 210 -27.85 -20.29 -8.98
CA ARG A 210 -26.96 -21.00 -9.93
C ARG A 210 -27.52 -20.92 -11.34
N ASN A 211 -28.83 -21.13 -11.47
CA ASN A 211 -29.50 -21.03 -12.76
C ASN A 211 -29.59 -19.57 -13.21
N LEU A 212 -29.84 -18.64 -12.30
CA LEU A 212 -29.96 -17.22 -12.63
C LEU A 212 -28.66 -16.66 -13.24
N LEU A 213 -27.48 -17.04 -12.72
CA LEU A 213 -26.19 -16.69 -13.32
C LEU A 213 -26.10 -17.15 -14.78
N LEU A 214 -26.46 -18.42 -15.03
CA LEU A 214 -26.48 -18.98 -16.38
C LEU A 214 -27.50 -18.26 -17.28
N CYS A 215 -28.71 -18.01 -16.77
CA CYS A 215 -29.74 -17.28 -17.51
C CYS A 215 -29.26 -15.88 -17.90
N MET A 216 -28.63 -15.13 -17.00
CA MET A 216 -28.09 -13.80 -17.32
C MET A 216 -26.98 -13.86 -18.37
N GLN A 217 -26.14 -14.89 -18.33
CA GLN A 217 -25.14 -15.13 -19.36
C GLN A 217 -25.79 -15.44 -20.72
N VAL A 218 -26.78 -16.33 -20.75
CA VAL A 218 -27.51 -16.68 -21.97
C VAL A 218 -28.27 -15.48 -22.52
N ALA A 219 -28.93 -14.68 -21.67
CA ALA A 219 -29.61 -13.45 -22.06
C ALA A 219 -28.65 -12.47 -22.74
N ARG A 220 -27.49 -12.22 -22.13
CA ARG A 220 -26.44 -11.39 -22.75
C ARG A 220 -25.98 -11.94 -24.10
N THR A 221 -25.67 -13.23 -24.19
CA THR A 221 -25.23 -13.84 -25.45
C THR A 221 -26.32 -13.77 -26.50
N LEU A 222 -27.57 -14.05 -26.13
CA LEU A 222 -28.73 -13.99 -27.02
C LEU A 222 -28.89 -12.61 -27.64
N LEU A 223 -28.93 -11.56 -26.82
CA LEU A 223 -29.13 -10.20 -27.33
C LEU A 223 -27.94 -9.72 -28.17
N SER A 224 -26.70 -9.96 -27.71
CA SER A 224 -25.50 -9.53 -28.44
C SER A 224 -25.30 -10.26 -29.78
N LYS A 225 -25.68 -11.53 -29.89
CA LYS A 225 -25.55 -12.32 -31.13
C LYS A 225 -26.71 -12.13 -32.07
N LEU A 226 -27.92 -11.91 -31.55
CA LEU A 226 -29.15 -11.76 -32.33
C LEU A 226 -29.67 -10.31 -32.34
N GLU A 227 -28.79 -9.32 -32.12
CA GLU A 227 -29.16 -7.90 -32.15
C GLU A 227 -30.02 -7.50 -33.37
N PRO A 228 -29.72 -7.97 -34.62
CA PRO A 228 -30.57 -7.70 -35.78
C PRO A 228 -32.01 -8.20 -35.63
N VAL A 229 -32.23 -9.33 -34.93
CA VAL A 229 -33.57 -9.87 -34.66
C VAL A 229 -34.34 -8.96 -33.70
N PHE A 230 -33.69 -8.53 -32.62
CA PHE A 230 -34.30 -7.64 -31.62
C PHE A 230 -34.60 -6.25 -32.18
N SER A 231 -33.73 -5.70 -33.05
CA SER A 231 -33.89 -4.37 -33.65
C SER A 231 -35.15 -4.21 -34.52
N ARG A 232 -35.77 -5.31 -34.93
CA ARG A 232 -36.98 -5.33 -35.78
C ARG A 232 -38.28 -5.44 -34.99
N SER A 233 -38.20 -5.62 -33.67
CA SER A 233 -39.34 -6.00 -32.85
C SER A 233 -39.28 -5.38 -31.46
N ASP A 234 -39.80 -4.17 -31.31
CA ASP A 234 -39.88 -3.46 -30.03
C ASP A 234 -40.57 -4.31 -28.94
N ALA A 235 -41.60 -5.09 -29.29
CA ALA A 235 -42.28 -5.99 -28.36
C ALA A 235 -41.35 -7.11 -27.82
N LEU A 236 -40.42 -7.60 -28.65
CA LEU A 236 -39.48 -8.66 -28.25
C LEU A 236 -38.36 -8.07 -27.36
N LEU A 237 -37.88 -6.89 -27.73
CA LEU A 237 -36.90 -6.14 -26.94
C LEU A 237 -37.48 -5.72 -25.57
N GLN A 238 -38.74 -5.28 -25.55
CA GLN A 238 -39.48 -4.98 -24.32
C GLN A 238 -39.63 -6.25 -23.46
N GLN A 239 -40.01 -7.38 -24.05
CA GLN A 239 -40.10 -8.65 -23.33
C GLN A 239 -38.74 -9.04 -22.71
N TYR A 240 -37.64 -8.91 -23.47
CA TYR A 240 -36.30 -9.14 -22.94
C TYR A 240 -36.04 -8.24 -21.71
N PHE A 241 -36.31 -6.95 -21.85
CA PHE A 241 -36.10 -5.98 -20.78
C PHE A 241 -36.95 -6.30 -19.55
N ASP A 242 -38.23 -6.65 -19.70
CA ASP A 242 -39.12 -6.97 -18.59
C ASP A 242 -38.66 -8.21 -17.81
N VAL A 243 -38.26 -9.27 -18.54
CA VAL A 243 -37.74 -10.52 -17.94
C VAL A 243 -36.43 -10.27 -17.20
N VAL A 244 -35.52 -9.45 -17.73
CA VAL A 244 -34.21 -9.19 -17.09
C VAL A 244 -34.32 -8.15 -15.97
N SER A 245 -35.10 -7.09 -16.14
CA SER A 245 -35.16 -5.96 -15.19
C SER A 245 -35.90 -6.28 -13.90
N CYS A 246 -36.76 -7.31 -13.88
CA CYS A 246 -37.47 -7.74 -12.67
C CYS A 246 -36.54 -8.19 -11.53
N TYR A 247 -35.28 -8.52 -11.82
CA TYR A 247 -34.28 -8.89 -10.83
C TYR A 247 -33.57 -7.69 -10.18
N PHE A 248 -33.88 -6.45 -10.58
CA PHE A 248 -33.22 -5.25 -10.04
C PHE A 248 -34.03 -4.60 -8.89
N PRO A 249 -33.42 -4.31 -7.71
CA PRO A 249 -32.06 -4.69 -7.31
C PRO A 249 -31.98 -6.15 -6.84
N ILE A 250 -30.81 -6.77 -6.97
CA ILE A 250 -30.58 -8.14 -6.49
C ILE A 250 -30.34 -8.11 -4.99
N ILE A 251 -31.26 -8.69 -4.22
CA ILE A 251 -31.11 -8.90 -2.78
C ILE A 251 -30.84 -10.38 -2.56
N PHE A 252 -29.56 -10.72 -2.38
CA PHE A 252 -29.10 -12.09 -2.13
C PHE A 252 -28.10 -12.11 -0.98
N THR A 253 -28.19 -13.12 -0.13
CA THR A 253 -27.20 -13.40 0.91
C THR A 253 -26.77 -14.86 0.76
N PRO A 254 -25.49 -15.14 0.45
CA PRO A 254 -25.04 -16.50 0.25
C PRO A 254 -25.15 -17.31 1.56
N PRO A 255 -25.53 -18.61 1.48
CA PRO A 255 -25.51 -19.49 2.64
C PRO A 255 -24.09 -19.60 3.25
N PRO A 256 -23.96 -19.77 4.58
CA PRO A 256 -22.66 -20.05 5.19
C PRO A 256 -22.09 -21.37 4.62
N ASN A 257 -20.86 -21.33 4.11
CA ASN A 257 -20.19 -22.42 3.39
C ASN A 257 -20.89 -22.86 2.08
N ASP A 258 -21.33 -21.90 1.25
CA ASP A 258 -21.87 -22.22 -0.07
C ASP A 258 -20.88 -23.07 -0.90
N PRO A 259 -21.20 -24.36 -1.21
CA PRO A 259 -20.31 -25.24 -1.96
C PRO A 259 -20.14 -24.82 -3.42
N TYR A 260 -20.98 -23.90 -3.93
CA TYR A 260 -20.94 -23.42 -5.30
C TYR A 260 -20.23 -22.07 -5.45
N GLY A 261 -19.93 -21.37 -4.35
CA GLY A 261 -19.19 -20.10 -4.36
C GLY A 261 -19.94 -18.94 -5.01
N ILE A 262 -21.27 -18.93 -4.99
CA ILE A 262 -22.05 -17.84 -5.60
C ILE A 262 -22.10 -16.64 -4.67
N THR A 263 -21.78 -15.46 -5.21
CA THR A 263 -21.79 -14.21 -4.47
C THR A 263 -22.88 -13.26 -4.97
N SER A 264 -23.36 -12.39 -4.09
CA SER A 264 -24.32 -11.32 -4.46
C SER A 264 -23.73 -10.40 -5.53
N GLU A 265 -22.44 -10.06 -5.40
CA GLU A 265 -21.71 -9.27 -6.39
C GLU A 265 -21.66 -9.95 -7.77
N GLY A 266 -21.44 -11.26 -7.82
CA GLY A 266 -21.42 -12.02 -9.09
C GLY A 266 -22.77 -12.00 -9.80
N LEU A 267 -23.87 -12.07 -9.05
CA LEU A 267 -25.23 -11.95 -9.59
C LEU A 267 -25.50 -10.52 -10.10
N ILE A 268 -25.17 -9.49 -9.32
CA ILE A 268 -25.33 -8.08 -9.70
C ILE A 268 -24.54 -7.80 -10.98
N LEU A 269 -23.28 -8.23 -11.05
CA LEU A 269 -22.43 -8.04 -12.22
C LEU A 269 -22.99 -8.76 -13.46
N SER A 270 -23.54 -9.97 -13.29
CA SER A 270 -24.19 -10.71 -14.38
C SER A 270 -25.43 -9.99 -14.91
N LEU A 271 -26.25 -9.42 -14.03
CA LEU A 271 -27.40 -8.58 -14.42
C LEU A 271 -26.94 -7.31 -15.15
N ARG A 272 -25.91 -6.62 -14.65
CA ARG A 272 -25.33 -5.43 -15.32
C ARG A 272 -24.84 -5.78 -16.73
N HIS A 273 -24.22 -6.95 -16.90
CA HIS A 273 -23.82 -7.48 -18.20
C HIS A 273 -25.00 -7.78 -19.14
N ALA A 274 -26.14 -8.23 -18.62
CA ALA A 274 -27.34 -8.46 -19.40
C ALA A 274 -28.02 -7.14 -19.82
N PHE A 275 -27.98 -6.10 -18.98
CA PHE A 275 -28.41 -4.74 -19.34
C PHE A 275 -27.49 -4.12 -20.39
N ALA A 276 -26.17 -4.26 -20.26
CA ALA A 276 -25.20 -3.68 -21.18
C ALA A 276 -24.93 -4.54 -22.43
N ALA A 277 -25.82 -5.49 -22.77
CA ALA A 277 -25.58 -6.46 -23.82
C ALA A 277 -25.71 -5.89 -25.25
N SER A 278 -26.45 -4.79 -25.44
CA SER A 278 -26.60 -4.09 -26.72
C SER A 278 -27.09 -2.65 -26.52
N ASP A 279 -26.69 -1.75 -27.42
CA ASP A 279 -27.15 -0.34 -27.47
C ASP A 279 -28.68 -0.21 -27.59
N LEU A 280 -29.34 -1.23 -28.15
CA LEU A 280 -30.81 -1.27 -28.28
C LEU A 280 -31.51 -1.13 -26.93
N LEU A 281 -30.86 -1.53 -25.83
CA LEU A 281 -31.43 -1.45 -24.48
C LEU A 281 -31.32 -0.07 -23.84
N ALA A 282 -30.46 0.83 -24.33
CA ALA A 282 -30.25 2.14 -23.71
C ALA A 282 -31.55 2.94 -23.51
N PRO A 283 -32.51 2.98 -24.48
CA PRO A 283 -33.79 3.68 -24.30
C PRO A 283 -34.70 3.08 -23.22
N LEU A 284 -34.50 1.82 -22.81
CA LEU A 284 -35.30 1.16 -21.77
C LEU A 284 -34.58 1.18 -20.41
N VAL A 285 -33.29 0.82 -20.41
CA VAL A 285 -32.46 0.68 -19.21
C VAL A 285 -32.18 2.04 -18.57
N LEU A 286 -31.77 3.05 -19.34
CA LEU A 286 -31.38 4.34 -18.74
C LEU A 286 -32.57 5.03 -18.04
N PRO A 287 -33.77 5.16 -18.65
CA PRO A 287 -34.92 5.72 -17.95
C PRO A 287 -35.36 4.89 -16.73
N PHE A 288 -35.21 3.57 -16.78
CA PHE A 288 -35.48 2.71 -15.64
C PHE A 288 -34.53 2.99 -14.48
N LEU A 289 -33.22 3.07 -14.73
CA LEU A 289 -32.23 3.37 -13.70
C LEU A 289 -32.38 4.77 -13.13
N LEU A 290 -32.73 5.77 -13.95
CA LEU A 290 -33.03 7.13 -13.48
C LEU A 290 -34.25 7.15 -12.54
N LYS A 291 -35.29 6.37 -12.82
CA LYS A 291 -36.42 6.20 -11.89
C LYS A 291 -36.01 5.53 -10.58
N LYS A 292 -35.04 4.60 -10.61
CA LYS A 292 -34.52 3.94 -9.41
C LYS A 292 -33.62 4.87 -8.59
N LEU A 293 -32.84 5.73 -9.25
CA LEU A 293 -32.05 6.77 -8.60
C LEU A 293 -32.96 7.79 -7.86
N ALA A 294 -34.14 8.09 -8.39
CA ALA A 294 -35.13 8.93 -7.71
C ALA A 294 -35.80 8.26 -6.48
N SER A 295 -35.42 7.03 -6.10
CA SER A 295 -35.92 6.35 -4.90
C SER A 295 -35.35 6.99 -3.62
N THR A 296 -36.03 6.83 -2.49
CA THR A 296 -35.51 7.23 -1.18
C THR A 296 -34.63 6.15 -0.52
N VAL A 297 -34.53 4.96 -1.12
CA VAL A 297 -33.75 3.83 -0.59
C VAL A 297 -32.29 3.94 -1.04
N VAL A 298 -31.38 4.04 -0.07
CA VAL A 298 -29.95 4.30 -0.30
C VAL A 298 -29.29 3.21 -1.14
N GLU A 299 -29.49 1.95 -0.79
CA GLU A 299 -28.90 0.81 -1.49
C GLU A 299 -29.41 0.74 -2.94
N ALA A 300 -30.68 1.06 -3.16
CA ALA A 300 -31.26 1.13 -4.50
C ALA A 300 -30.68 2.30 -5.32
N LYS A 301 -30.38 3.44 -4.69
CA LYS A 301 -29.68 4.55 -5.36
C LYS A 301 -28.27 4.15 -5.76
N LEU A 302 -27.50 3.57 -4.84
CA LEU A 302 -26.12 3.12 -5.11
C LEU A 302 -26.10 2.10 -6.26
N ASP A 303 -26.96 1.08 -6.19
CA ASP A 303 -27.08 0.08 -7.27
C ASP A 303 -27.49 0.72 -8.60
N ALA A 304 -28.37 1.73 -8.57
CA ALA A 304 -28.81 2.43 -9.77
C ALA A 304 -27.67 3.25 -10.39
N ILE A 305 -26.91 4.03 -9.61
CA ILE A 305 -25.78 4.83 -10.09
C ILE A 305 -24.69 3.92 -10.65
N GLN A 306 -24.29 2.89 -9.91
CA GLN A 306 -23.23 1.98 -10.35
C GLN A 306 -23.62 1.20 -11.61
N THR A 307 -24.89 0.79 -11.71
CA THR A 307 -25.41 0.12 -12.92
C THR A 307 -25.51 1.09 -14.09
N LEU A 308 -25.88 2.35 -13.84
CA LEU A 308 -25.94 3.41 -14.84
C LEU A 308 -24.56 3.67 -15.44
N VAL A 309 -23.53 3.80 -14.60
CA VAL A 309 -22.13 3.92 -15.03
C VAL A 309 -21.69 2.69 -15.83
N PHE A 310 -21.91 1.48 -15.30
CA PHE A 310 -21.48 0.25 -15.96
C PHE A 310 -22.05 0.09 -17.37
N CYS A 311 -23.33 0.43 -17.55
CA CYS A 311 -23.99 0.40 -18.86
C CYS A 311 -23.51 1.57 -19.74
N GLY A 312 -23.42 2.78 -19.16
CA GLY A 312 -22.99 3.99 -19.86
C GLY A 312 -21.59 3.92 -20.45
N GLU A 313 -20.67 3.19 -19.82
CA GLU A 313 -19.32 2.96 -20.33
C GLU A 313 -19.24 1.97 -21.50
N ARG A 314 -20.28 1.14 -21.69
CA ARG A 314 -20.32 0.09 -22.70
C ARG A 314 -21.21 0.43 -23.88
N TYR A 315 -22.23 1.26 -23.66
CA TYR A 315 -23.04 1.76 -24.76
C TYR A 315 -22.25 2.73 -25.63
N SER A 316 -22.59 2.78 -26.92
CA SER A 316 -22.08 3.85 -27.77
C SER A 316 -22.64 5.19 -27.31
N VAL A 317 -21.88 6.26 -27.51
CA VAL A 317 -22.33 7.62 -27.15
C VAL A 317 -23.61 8.01 -27.88
N ASN A 318 -23.86 7.46 -29.08
CA ASN A 318 -25.10 7.65 -29.82
C ASN A 318 -26.32 7.10 -29.08
N ALA A 319 -26.20 5.94 -28.46
CA ALA A 319 -27.28 5.33 -27.68
C ALA A 319 -27.61 6.14 -26.41
N LEU A 320 -26.65 6.91 -25.89
CA LEU A 320 -26.81 7.73 -24.69
C LEU A 320 -27.47 9.09 -24.96
N LEU A 321 -27.48 9.59 -26.20
CA LEU A 321 -27.80 11.00 -26.51
C LEU A 321 -29.16 11.44 -25.96
N LEU A 322 -30.19 10.61 -26.09
CA LEU A 322 -31.55 10.94 -25.65
C LEU A 322 -31.67 11.15 -24.14
N GLN A 323 -30.83 10.45 -23.36
CA GLN A 323 -30.88 10.47 -21.90
C GLN A 323 -29.72 11.25 -21.27
N MET A 324 -28.75 11.72 -22.06
CA MET A 324 -27.54 12.35 -21.55
C MET A 324 -27.83 13.55 -20.65
N HIS A 325 -28.78 14.41 -21.04
CA HIS A 325 -29.20 15.55 -20.21
C HIS A 325 -29.89 15.10 -18.92
N ALA A 326 -30.75 14.09 -18.97
CA ALA A 326 -31.44 13.57 -17.80
C ALA A 326 -30.47 12.90 -16.80
N VAL A 327 -29.47 12.18 -17.31
CA VAL A 327 -28.38 11.62 -16.50
C VAL A 327 -27.56 12.73 -15.85
N ALA A 328 -27.15 13.74 -16.62
CA ALA A 328 -26.41 14.89 -16.10
C ALA A 328 -27.17 15.60 -14.97
N THR A 329 -28.45 15.90 -15.18
CA THR A 329 -29.32 16.56 -14.19
C THR A 329 -29.50 15.70 -12.94
N ALA A 330 -29.85 14.42 -13.07
CA ALA A 330 -30.08 13.55 -11.93
C ALA A 330 -28.81 13.36 -11.07
N LEU A 331 -27.64 13.22 -11.69
CA LEU A 331 -26.37 13.13 -10.95
C LEU A 331 -25.99 14.46 -10.31
N TYR A 332 -26.20 15.59 -10.99
CA TYR A 332 -25.95 16.91 -10.43
C TYR A 332 -26.80 17.15 -9.19
N ASP A 333 -28.11 16.90 -9.31
CA ASP A 333 -29.08 17.12 -8.24
C ASP A 333 -28.76 16.21 -7.04
N GLU A 334 -28.30 14.97 -7.25
CA GLU A 334 -27.86 14.11 -6.14
C GLU A 334 -26.61 14.66 -5.43
N VAL A 335 -25.69 15.32 -6.13
CA VAL A 335 -24.52 15.96 -5.49
C VAL A 335 -24.90 17.25 -4.76
N LEU A 336 -25.90 17.98 -5.26
CA LEU A 336 -26.36 19.23 -4.69
C LEU A 336 -27.29 19.03 -3.49
N ASP A 337 -28.32 18.21 -3.67
CA ASP A 337 -29.46 18.06 -2.76
C ASP A 337 -29.46 16.71 -2.03
N GLY A 338 -28.46 15.85 -2.28
CA GLY A 338 -28.33 14.55 -1.63
C GLY A 338 -28.13 14.66 -0.12
N GLU A 339 -28.78 13.77 0.63
CA GLU A 339 -28.65 13.73 2.10
C GLU A 339 -27.53 12.80 2.57
N LYS A 340 -27.22 11.75 1.79
CA LYS A 340 -26.33 10.66 2.19
C LYS A 340 -24.97 10.80 1.52
N GLN A 341 -23.92 10.96 2.32
CA GLN A 341 -22.54 11.17 1.84
C GLN A 341 -22.05 10.05 0.92
N GLU A 342 -22.43 8.79 1.17
CA GLU A 342 -22.05 7.66 0.31
C GLU A 342 -22.67 7.75 -1.09
N VAL A 343 -23.91 8.24 -1.21
CA VAL A 343 -24.59 8.42 -2.49
C VAL A 343 -24.04 9.64 -3.24
N ILE A 344 -23.76 10.74 -2.52
CA ILE A 344 -23.11 11.94 -3.09
C ILE A 344 -21.73 11.57 -3.66
N ALA A 345 -20.95 10.77 -2.93
CA ALA A 345 -19.64 10.31 -3.38
C ALA A 345 -19.75 9.44 -4.65
N GLU A 346 -20.68 8.49 -4.69
CA GLU A 346 -20.93 7.64 -5.86
C GLU A 346 -21.44 8.46 -7.05
N ALA A 347 -22.30 9.46 -6.83
CA ALA A 347 -22.77 10.37 -7.88
C ALA A 347 -21.62 11.22 -8.46
N ARG A 348 -20.71 11.73 -7.62
CA ARG A 348 -19.49 12.43 -8.08
C ARG A 348 -18.61 11.51 -8.93
N GLN A 349 -18.41 10.27 -8.48
CA GLN A 349 -17.65 9.29 -9.26
C GLN A 349 -18.32 9.00 -10.61
N ALA A 350 -19.65 8.86 -10.63
CA ALA A 350 -20.40 8.69 -11.87
C ALA A 350 -20.24 9.88 -12.82
N ILE A 351 -20.28 11.12 -12.33
CA ILE A 351 -20.02 12.32 -13.13
C ILE A 351 -18.63 12.25 -13.76
N SER A 352 -17.60 11.85 -12.99
CA SER A 352 -16.24 11.67 -13.52
C SER A 352 -16.20 10.61 -14.63
N ARG A 353 -16.80 9.44 -14.42
CA ARG A 353 -16.80 8.35 -15.40
C ARG A 353 -17.52 8.73 -16.69
N PHE A 354 -18.72 9.32 -16.60
CA PHE A 354 -19.46 9.79 -17.76
C PHE A 354 -18.75 10.94 -18.50
N SER A 355 -18.15 11.89 -17.77
CA SER A 355 -17.30 12.93 -18.36
C SER A 355 -16.15 12.31 -19.18
N GLY A 356 -15.49 11.28 -18.64
CA GLY A 356 -14.48 10.51 -19.35
C GLY A 356 -14.99 9.84 -20.62
N VAL A 357 -16.15 9.16 -20.57
CA VAL A 357 -16.80 8.54 -21.75
C VAL A 357 -17.07 9.59 -22.85
N VAL A 358 -17.71 10.69 -22.48
CA VAL A 358 -18.08 11.76 -23.41
C VAL A 358 -16.84 12.45 -23.99
N ALA A 359 -15.82 12.70 -23.17
CA ALA A 359 -14.58 13.33 -23.63
C ALA A 359 -13.77 12.43 -24.57
N ARG A 360 -13.68 11.12 -24.30
CA ARG A 360 -13.04 10.17 -25.21
C ARG A 360 -13.75 10.14 -26.56
N ALA A 361 -15.08 10.07 -26.58
CA ALA A 361 -15.84 10.09 -27.82
C ALA A 361 -15.68 11.41 -28.59
N LYS A 362 -15.56 12.54 -27.87
CA LYS A 362 -15.25 13.84 -28.48
C LYS A 362 -13.85 13.89 -29.08
N ALA A 363 -12.84 13.37 -28.38
CA ALA A 363 -11.47 13.31 -28.88
C ALA A 363 -11.33 12.39 -30.10
N GLN A 364 -12.22 11.40 -30.23
CA GLN A 364 -12.30 10.47 -31.37
C GLN A 364 -13.24 10.96 -32.49
N ASP A 365 -13.80 12.18 -32.40
CA ASP A 365 -14.77 12.73 -33.35
C ASP A 365 -15.95 11.78 -33.67
N THR A 366 -16.41 11.05 -32.64
CA THR A 366 -17.54 10.11 -32.81
C THR A 366 -18.83 10.89 -33.14
N PRO A 367 -19.69 10.40 -34.06
CA PRO A 367 -20.99 11.00 -34.30
C PRO A 367 -21.77 11.18 -32.99
N GLY A 368 -22.47 12.31 -32.83
CA GLY A 368 -23.23 12.61 -31.61
C GLY A 368 -22.39 13.09 -30.42
N ALA A 369 -21.06 12.91 -30.43
CA ALA A 369 -20.20 13.30 -29.30
C ALA A 369 -20.23 14.80 -29.00
N ALA A 370 -20.40 15.66 -30.01
CA ALA A 370 -20.54 17.10 -29.81
C ALA A 370 -21.81 17.46 -29.01
N TYR A 371 -22.92 16.77 -29.26
CA TYR A 371 -24.16 16.95 -28.51
C TYR A 371 -24.03 16.43 -27.09
N ALA A 372 -23.49 15.21 -26.92
CA ALA A 372 -23.19 14.63 -25.61
C ALA A 372 -22.29 15.54 -24.77
N TRP A 373 -21.23 16.08 -25.37
CA TRP A 373 -20.32 17.03 -24.74
C TRP A 373 -21.05 18.29 -24.28
N SER A 374 -21.90 18.85 -25.14
CA SER A 374 -22.68 20.05 -24.77
C SER A 374 -23.61 19.75 -23.59
N LYS A 375 -24.36 18.65 -23.65
CA LYS A 375 -25.39 18.32 -22.66
C LYS A 375 -24.88 17.80 -21.33
N PHE A 376 -23.70 17.19 -21.34
CA PHE A 376 -23.09 16.67 -20.13
C PHE A 376 -22.05 17.64 -19.58
N VAL A 377 -20.97 17.90 -20.32
CA VAL A 377 -19.82 18.65 -19.80
C VAL A 377 -20.09 20.16 -19.77
N VAL A 378 -20.55 20.74 -20.88
CA VAL A 378 -20.70 22.22 -20.97
C VAL A 378 -21.85 22.71 -20.10
N ASP A 379 -23.04 22.11 -20.22
CA ASP A 379 -24.23 22.54 -19.49
C ASP A 379 -24.03 22.37 -17.96
N MET A 380 -23.41 21.27 -17.49
CA MET A 380 -23.09 21.11 -16.05
C MET A 380 -22.01 22.08 -15.57
N THR A 381 -20.97 22.33 -16.37
CA THR A 381 -19.94 23.33 -16.01
C THR A 381 -20.56 24.72 -15.91
N ALA A 382 -21.45 25.08 -16.83
CA ALA A 382 -22.16 26.35 -16.82
C ALA A 382 -23.10 26.47 -15.61
N ARG A 383 -23.85 25.41 -15.29
CA ARG A 383 -24.72 25.36 -14.09
C ARG A 383 -23.89 25.58 -12.82
N ALA A 384 -22.83 24.79 -12.62
CA ALA A 384 -21.96 24.94 -11.45
C ALA A 384 -21.32 26.32 -11.37
N ALA A 385 -20.86 26.89 -12.49
CA ALA A 385 -20.34 28.24 -12.53
C ALA A 385 -21.40 29.32 -12.21
N GLY A 386 -22.68 29.08 -12.53
CA GLY A 386 -23.80 29.92 -12.10
C GLY A 386 -23.98 29.88 -10.59
N GLU A 387 -24.04 28.67 -10.02
CA GLU A 387 -24.19 28.47 -8.57
C GLU A 387 -23.06 29.12 -7.76
N LEU A 388 -21.81 29.07 -8.27
CA LEU A 388 -20.67 29.74 -7.64
C LEU A 388 -20.79 31.28 -7.62
N ARG A 389 -21.44 31.89 -8.62
CA ARG A 389 -21.62 33.34 -8.71
C ARG A 389 -22.81 33.84 -7.89
N GLU A 390 -23.88 33.06 -7.85
CA GLU A 390 -25.15 33.47 -7.26
C GLU A 390 -25.21 33.22 -5.74
N ASN A 391 -24.36 32.32 -5.21
CA ASN A 391 -24.37 31.92 -3.81
C ASN A 391 -23.07 32.30 -3.08
N ALA A 392 -23.18 32.50 -1.76
CA ALA A 392 -22.04 32.75 -0.90
C ALA A 392 -21.02 31.61 -0.95
N ALA A 393 -19.73 31.93 -0.79
CA ALA A 393 -18.63 30.98 -0.90
C ALA A 393 -18.77 29.79 0.07
N ASP A 394 -19.25 30.01 1.28
CA ASP A 394 -19.41 28.99 2.34
C ASP A 394 -20.77 28.28 2.31
N SER A 395 -21.63 28.57 1.33
CA SER A 395 -22.90 27.85 1.16
C SER A 395 -22.68 26.42 0.67
N MET A 396 -23.51 25.49 1.14
CA MET A 396 -23.48 24.08 0.69
C MET A 396 -23.65 23.96 -0.83
N VAL A 397 -24.47 24.81 -1.43
CA VAL A 397 -24.68 24.88 -2.89
C VAL A 397 -23.36 25.19 -3.61
N SER A 398 -22.63 26.20 -3.14
CA SER A 398 -21.34 26.61 -3.73
C SER A 398 -20.25 25.56 -3.50
N VAL A 399 -20.27 24.85 -2.37
CA VAL A 399 -19.36 23.72 -2.09
C VAL A 399 -19.64 22.55 -3.04
N SER A 400 -20.89 22.12 -3.17
CA SER A 400 -21.30 21.04 -4.08
C SER A 400 -21.02 21.38 -5.54
N ALA A 401 -21.23 22.64 -5.96
CA ALA A 401 -20.86 23.10 -7.30
C ALA A 401 -19.36 22.93 -7.58
N GLY A 402 -18.49 23.27 -6.62
CA GLY A 402 -17.05 22.99 -6.70
C GLY A 402 -16.73 21.50 -6.83
N GLN A 403 -17.44 20.65 -6.10
CA GLN A 403 -17.31 19.19 -6.19
C GLN A 403 -17.73 18.63 -7.55
N VAL A 404 -18.75 19.21 -8.20
CA VAL A 404 -19.15 18.83 -9.56
C VAL A 404 -18.10 19.25 -10.59
N LEU A 405 -17.57 20.48 -10.51
CA LEU A 405 -16.53 20.95 -11.43
C LEU A 405 -15.28 20.04 -11.40
N THR A 406 -14.86 19.67 -10.20
CA THR A 406 -13.72 18.75 -10.01
C THR A 406 -14.03 17.33 -10.48
N ALA A 407 -15.24 16.83 -10.21
CA ALA A 407 -15.68 15.54 -10.75
C ALA A 407 -15.64 15.52 -12.28
N LEU A 408 -16.10 16.57 -12.96
CA LEU A 408 -16.06 16.67 -14.42
C LEU A 408 -14.63 16.62 -14.99
N GLY A 409 -13.65 17.20 -14.29
CA GLY A 409 -12.25 17.23 -14.73
C GLY A 409 -11.44 15.96 -14.45
N ARG A 410 -11.87 15.12 -13.51
CA ARG A 410 -11.02 14.08 -12.91
C ARG A 410 -10.50 13.00 -13.86
N GLU A 411 -11.32 12.52 -14.79
CA GLU A 411 -11.00 11.36 -15.66
C GLU A 411 -10.59 11.78 -17.09
N SER A 412 -10.48 13.08 -17.38
CA SER A 412 -10.24 13.58 -18.74
C SER A 412 -9.56 14.93 -18.76
N SER A 413 -8.38 15.00 -19.38
CA SER A 413 -7.64 16.24 -19.61
C SER A 413 -8.43 17.26 -20.45
N LEU A 414 -9.22 16.78 -21.42
CA LEU A 414 -10.07 17.63 -22.26
C LEU A 414 -11.20 18.28 -21.45
N SER A 415 -11.87 17.50 -20.60
CA SER A 415 -12.91 18.01 -19.68
C SER A 415 -12.31 18.95 -18.64
N PHE A 416 -11.15 18.58 -18.08
CA PHE A 416 -10.45 19.41 -17.12
C PHE A 416 -10.05 20.76 -17.71
N ALA A 417 -9.48 20.79 -18.92
CA ALA A 417 -9.15 22.04 -19.61
C ALA A 417 -10.39 22.93 -19.83
N HIS A 418 -11.54 22.35 -20.14
CA HIS A 418 -12.79 23.10 -20.27
C HIS A 418 -13.25 23.67 -18.92
N VAL A 419 -13.23 22.87 -17.86
CA VAL A 419 -13.59 23.29 -16.51
C VAL A 419 -12.67 24.41 -16.03
N LEU A 420 -11.35 24.24 -16.14
CA LEU A 420 -10.35 25.22 -15.70
C LEU A 420 -10.55 26.58 -16.38
N LYS A 421 -10.82 26.57 -17.69
CA LYS A 421 -11.08 27.79 -18.47
C LYS A 421 -12.23 28.64 -17.91
N ILE A 422 -13.24 27.99 -17.33
CA ILE A 422 -14.44 28.67 -16.80
C ILE A 422 -14.30 28.93 -15.31
N ALA A 423 -13.82 27.94 -14.54
CA ALA A 423 -13.81 27.98 -13.08
C ALA A 423 -12.69 28.86 -12.52
N VAL A 424 -11.47 28.82 -13.08
CA VAL A 424 -10.31 29.53 -12.49
C VAL A 424 -10.53 31.04 -12.39
N PRO A 425 -10.99 31.75 -13.45
CA PRO A 425 -11.25 33.19 -13.35
C PRO A 425 -12.26 33.52 -12.25
N LEU A 426 -13.30 32.71 -12.09
CA LEU A 426 -14.35 32.91 -11.08
C LEU A 426 -13.84 32.66 -9.67
N LEU A 427 -13.04 31.62 -9.47
CA LEU A 427 -12.48 31.31 -8.15
C LEU A 427 -11.46 32.36 -7.72
N VAL A 428 -10.64 32.88 -8.64
CA VAL A 428 -9.71 33.98 -8.37
C VAL A 428 -10.46 35.27 -8.03
N GLU A 429 -11.49 35.62 -8.80
CA GLU A 429 -12.35 36.77 -8.52
C GLU A 429 -13.02 36.63 -7.15
N GLN A 430 -13.58 35.46 -6.86
CA GLN A 430 -14.24 35.20 -5.58
C GLN A 430 -13.26 35.28 -4.40
N LEU A 431 -12.07 34.69 -4.50
CA LEU A 431 -11.04 34.83 -3.46
C LEU A 431 -10.66 36.29 -3.25
N THR A 432 -10.48 37.05 -4.33
CA THR A 432 -10.13 38.47 -4.26
C THR A 432 -11.22 39.27 -3.55
N ASN A 433 -12.49 39.02 -3.89
CA ASN A 433 -13.64 39.72 -3.29
C ASN A 433 -13.83 39.37 -1.80
N GLU A 434 -13.68 38.10 -1.42
CA GLU A 434 -13.86 37.68 -0.02
C GLU A 434 -12.68 38.08 0.87
N SER A 435 -11.47 38.22 0.29
CA SER A 435 -10.27 38.68 1.01
C SER A 435 -10.13 40.20 1.09
N SER A 436 -10.82 40.96 0.23
CA SER A 436 -10.71 42.42 0.16
C SER A 436 -11.90 43.12 0.83
N GLY A 437 -11.73 43.64 2.04
CA GLY A 437 -12.73 44.53 2.69
C GLY A 437 -12.82 44.39 4.20
N SER A 438 -13.48 45.35 4.86
CA SER A 438 -13.78 45.32 6.31
C SER A 438 -14.80 44.25 6.71
N ASP A 439 -15.52 43.70 5.74
CA ASP A 439 -16.58 42.69 5.91
C ASP A 439 -16.09 41.26 5.56
N SER A 440 -14.77 41.04 5.50
CA SER A 440 -14.20 39.72 5.20
C SER A 440 -14.57 38.70 6.29
N VAL A 441 -15.07 37.54 5.87
CA VAL A 441 -15.50 36.46 6.76
C VAL A 441 -14.60 35.25 6.55
N SER A 442 -13.97 34.77 7.63
CA SER A 442 -13.07 33.61 7.64
C SER A 442 -13.64 32.40 6.91
N SER A 443 -14.90 32.02 7.17
CA SER A 443 -15.55 30.86 6.56
C SER A 443 -15.63 30.96 5.03
N LYS A 444 -15.87 32.17 4.49
CA LYS A 444 -15.98 32.41 3.05
C LYS A 444 -14.62 32.33 2.36
N CYS A 445 -13.59 32.92 2.97
CA CYS A 445 -12.21 32.79 2.49
C CYS A 445 -11.75 31.34 2.49
N GLU A 446 -11.98 30.62 3.60
CA GLU A 446 -11.66 29.19 3.74
C GLU A 446 -12.36 28.36 2.66
N ALA A 447 -13.65 28.60 2.42
CA ALA A 447 -14.40 27.88 1.40
C ALA A 447 -13.93 28.21 -0.04
N ALA A 448 -13.58 29.47 -0.32
CA ALA A 448 -13.03 29.86 -1.61
C ALA A 448 -11.66 29.20 -1.88
N LEU A 449 -10.77 29.19 -0.87
CA LEU A 449 -9.46 28.53 -0.94
C LEU A 449 -9.60 27.01 -1.04
N ALA A 450 -10.51 26.40 -0.28
CA ALA A 450 -10.76 24.96 -0.33
C ALA A 450 -11.22 24.51 -1.73
N ARG A 451 -12.00 25.34 -2.44
CA ARG A 451 -12.37 25.07 -3.84
C ARG A 451 -11.18 25.17 -4.80
N ILE A 452 -10.30 26.15 -4.61
CA ILE A 452 -9.07 26.25 -5.40
C ILE A 452 -8.21 25.00 -5.18
N LEU A 453 -7.99 24.62 -3.92
CA LEU A 453 -7.26 23.40 -3.56
C LEU A 453 -7.90 22.17 -4.20
N LEU A 454 -9.22 21.99 -4.07
CA LEU A 454 -9.94 20.86 -4.67
C LEU A 454 -9.72 20.77 -6.19
N LEU A 455 -9.69 21.91 -6.88
CA LEU A 455 -9.44 21.97 -8.32
C LEU A 455 -7.98 21.65 -8.67
N VAL A 456 -7.02 22.08 -7.86
CA VAL A 456 -5.60 21.70 -7.98
C VAL A 456 -5.42 20.21 -7.72
N ASP A 457 -6.12 19.63 -6.75
CA ASP A 457 -6.10 18.20 -6.41
C ASP A 457 -6.73 17.30 -7.48
N THR A 458 -7.41 17.90 -8.46
CA THR A 458 -7.90 17.19 -9.64
C THR A 458 -6.77 16.85 -10.62
N ILE A 459 -5.58 17.44 -10.47
CA ILE A 459 -4.40 17.08 -11.25
C ILE A 459 -3.99 15.65 -10.90
N ASP A 460 -4.18 14.75 -11.85
CA ASP A 460 -3.76 13.36 -11.72
C ASP A 460 -2.23 13.22 -11.75
N ARG A 461 -1.66 12.70 -10.66
CA ARG A 461 -0.22 12.45 -10.48
C ARG A 461 0.28 11.23 -11.27
N GLU A 462 -0.60 10.31 -11.66
CA GLU A 462 -0.27 9.03 -12.29
C GLU A 462 -0.29 9.11 -13.84
N ILE A 463 -1.01 10.09 -14.38
CA ILE A 463 -1.09 10.30 -15.84
C ILE A 463 -0.03 11.30 -16.27
N ASP A 464 0.88 10.86 -17.15
CA ASP A 464 1.84 11.76 -17.78
C ASP A 464 1.14 12.76 -18.70
N GLN A 465 0.96 13.98 -18.20
CA GLN A 465 0.41 15.12 -18.94
C GLN A 465 1.53 16.01 -19.53
N SER A 466 2.76 15.50 -19.65
CA SER A 466 3.95 16.33 -19.88
C SER A 466 3.91 17.21 -21.14
N GLY A 467 4.42 18.44 -21.00
CA GLY A 467 4.59 19.42 -22.08
C GLY A 467 3.61 20.59 -22.06
N GLN A 468 3.37 21.20 -23.23
CA GLN A 468 2.41 22.30 -23.42
C GLN A 468 0.93 21.84 -23.30
N ALA A 469 0.68 20.53 -23.18
CA ALA A 469 -0.65 19.94 -23.18
C ALA A 469 -1.28 19.81 -21.77
N GLN A 470 -0.53 20.12 -20.71
CA GLN A 470 -1.03 20.02 -19.34
C GLN A 470 -2.13 21.08 -19.08
N PRO A 471 -3.37 20.68 -18.72
CA PRO A 471 -4.50 21.60 -18.64
C PRO A 471 -4.35 22.75 -17.64
N MET A 472 -3.61 22.54 -16.53
CA MET A 472 -3.43 23.55 -15.48
C MET A 472 -2.41 24.64 -15.86
N ARG A 473 -1.47 24.35 -16.77
CA ARG A 473 -0.36 25.25 -17.12
C ARG A 473 -0.80 26.67 -17.50
N PRO A 474 -1.85 26.90 -18.33
CA PRO A 474 -2.30 28.25 -18.68
C PRO A 474 -2.91 29.02 -17.50
N HIS A 475 -3.31 28.32 -16.44
CA HIS A 475 -4.03 28.84 -15.30
C HIS A 475 -3.17 29.00 -14.05
N ALA A 476 -2.02 28.30 -14.00
CA ALA A 476 -1.13 28.26 -12.84
C ALA A 476 -0.68 29.66 -12.39
N ALA A 477 -0.30 30.55 -13.32
CA ALA A 477 0.14 31.90 -12.97
C ALA A 477 -0.94 32.70 -12.24
N ALA A 478 -2.18 32.71 -12.75
CA ALA A 478 -3.29 33.43 -12.12
C ALA A 478 -3.65 32.88 -10.72
N LEU A 479 -3.59 31.56 -10.56
CA LEU A 479 -3.81 30.92 -9.25
C LEU A 479 -2.68 31.26 -8.27
N ILE A 480 -1.42 31.18 -8.70
CA ILE A 480 -0.27 31.51 -7.87
C ILE A 480 -0.34 32.98 -7.44
N ASP A 481 -0.59 33.90 -8.36
CA ASP A 481 -0.67 35.33 -8.06
C ASP A 481 -1.79 35.61 -7.03
N ALA A 482 -2.97 35.00 -7.20
CA ALA A 482 -4.08 35.15 -6.26
C ALA A 482 -3.75 34.61 -4.86
N LEU A 483 -3.16 33.42 -4.78
CA LEU A 483 -2.77 32.78 -3.51
C LEU A 483 -1.63 33.54 -2.82
N VAL A 484 -0.62 34.00 -3.57
CA VAL A 484 0.49 34.79 -3.03
C VAL A 484 0.01 36.16 -2.53
N ASN A 485 -0.90 36.81 -3.26
CA ASN A 485 -1.50 38.08 -2.83
C ASN A 485 -2.29 37.90 -1.52
N PHE A 486 -3.07 36.83 -1.40
CA PHE A 486 -3.76 36.48 -0.15
C PHE A 486 -2.78 36.27 1.01
N LEU A 487 -1.72 35.47 0.82
CA LEU A 487 -0.72 35.23 1.86
C LEU A 487 0.12 36.47 2.22
N SER A 488 0.19 37.45 1.31
CA SER A 488 1.00 38.67 1.50
C SER A 488 0.20 39.85 2.08
N SER A 489 -1.13 39.75 2.20
CA SER A 489 -1.98 40.88 2.62
C SER A 489 -1.82 41.26 4.10
N ASP A 490 -1.21 40.41 4.92
CA ASP A 490 -1.05 40.64 6.37
C ASP A 490 0.17 41.52 6.73
N GLN A 491 0.88 42.10 5.75
CA GLN A 491 2.11 42.87 6.00
C GLN A 491 1.89 44.27 6.62
N ASP A 492 0.65 44.79 6.67
CA ASP A 492 0.35 46.18 7.07
C ASP A 492 -0.17 46.35 8.53
N ASN A 493 0.19 45.47 9.47
CA ASN A 493 -0.16 45.56 10.91
C ASN A 493 -1.67 45.61 11.24
N GLN A 494 -2.55 45.33 10.28
CA GLN A 494 -3.99 45.13 10.48
C GLN A 494 -4.32 43.69 10.11
N THR A 495 -4.65 42.86 11.11
CA THR A 495 -5.10 41.48 10.88
C THR A 495 -6.34 41.48 10.01
N ASN A 496 -6.25 40.99 8.78
CA ASN A 496 -7.41 40.80 7.91
C ASN A 496 -8.31 39.74 8.55
N PRO A 497 -9.58 40.03 8.90
CA PRO A 497 -10.45 39.05 9.57
C PRO A 497 -10.72 37.79 8.72
N GLY A 498 -10.47 37.84 7.41
CA GLY A 498 -10.49 36.70 6.50
C GLY A 498 -9.22 35.84 6.46
N SER A 499 -8.10 36.28 7.07
CA SER A 499 -6.81 35.57 7.08
C SER A 499 -6.67 34.64 8.29
N SER A 500 -7.49 33.60 8.36
CA SER A 500 -7.37 32.59 9.42
C SER A 500 -6.15 31.69 9.22
N PRO A 501 -5.62 31.06 10.30
CA PRO A 501 -4.58 30.05 10.17
C PRO A 501 -4.97 28.93 9.21
N THR A 502 -6.23 28.47 9.26
CA THR A 502 -6.78 27.45 8.35
C THR A 502 -6.72 27.90 6.90
N ALA A 503 -7.17 29.12 6.59
CA ALA A 503 -7.13 29.68 5.24
C ALA A 503 -5.68 29.75 4.70
N ARG A 504 -4.74 30.23 5.52
CA ARG A 504 -3.32 30.29 5.15
C ARG A 504 -2.72 28.89 4.92
N CYS A 505 -3.09 27.89 5.71
CA CYS A 505 -2.68 26.50 5.48
C CYS A 505 -3.18 25.97 4.13
N VAL A 506 -4.46 26.17 3.82
CA VAL A 506 -5.05 25.73 2.54
C VAL A 506 -4.39 26.43 1.34
N ALA A 507 -4.07 27.73 1.47
CA ALA A 507 -3.36 28.47 0.43
C ALA A 507 -1.93 27.96 0.21
N VAL A 508 -1.20 27.66 1.29
CA VAL A 508 0.14 27.05 1.25
C VAL A 508 0.09 25.68 0.60
N GLU A 509 -0.88 24.84 0.97
CA GLU A 509 -1.09 23.51 0.42
C GLU A 509 -1.40 23.57 -1.08
N ALA A 510 -2.31 24.45 -1.52
CA ALA A 510 -2.63 24.63 -2.93
C ALA A 510 -1.41 25.07 -3.77
N LEU A 511 -0.60 25.99 -3.24
CA LEU A 511 0.65 26.40 -3.87
C LEU A 511 1.66 25.25 -3.94
N CYS A 512 1.78 24.44 -2.89
CA CYS A 512 2.62 23.25 -2.88
C CYS A 512 2.18 22.24 -3.94
N HIS A 513 0.88 21.95 -4.01
CA HIS A 513 0.33 20.98 -4.97
C HIS A 513 0.55 21.42 -6.42
N LEU A 514 0.45 22.72 -6.73
CA LEU A 514 0.82 23.25 -8.04
C LEU A 514 2.29 23.00 -8.42
N LEU A 515 3.18 22.86 -7.43
CA LEU A 515 4.60 22.56 -7.61
C LEU A 515 4.90 21.05 -7.66
N THR A 516 4.13 20.22 -6.95
CA THR A 516 4.46 18.80 -6.71
C THR A 516 3.57 17.80 -7.44
N PHE A 517 2.32 18.13 -7.77
CA PHE A 517 1.38 17.19 -8.40
C PHE A 517 1.66 16.94 -9.89
N PRO A 518 2.12 17.92 -10.68
CA PRO A 518 2.44 17.66 -12.08
C PRO A 518 3.67 16.74 -12.22
N PRO A 519 3.62 15.68 -13.06
CA PRO A 519 4.79 14.84 -13.34
C PRO A 519 5.91 15.60 -14.08
N SER A 520 5.58 16.75 -14.70
CA SER A 520 6.52 17.68 -15.32
C SER A 520 6.31 19.10 -14.80
N PRO A 521 7.37 19.93 -14.61
CA PRO A 521 7.24 21.29 -14.11
C PRO A 521 6.27 22.17 -14.92
N ILE A 522 5.22 22.67 -14.27
CA ILE A 522 4.25 23.61 -14.86
C ILE A 522 4.61 25.05 -14.51
N VAL A 523 5.32 25.23 -13.41
CA VAL A 523 5.80 26.51 -12.88
C VAL A 523 7.25 26.74 -13.30
N ALA A 524 7.59 27.96 -13.70
CA ALA A 524 8.94 28.31 -14.09
C ALA A 524 9.90 28.29 -12.88
N PRO A 525 11.17 27.85 -13.02
CA PRO A 525 12.11 27.76 -11.89
C PRO A 525 12.27 29.04 -11.07
N ALA A 526 12.19 30.22 -11.69
CA ALA A 526 12.25 31.51 -10.99
C ALA A 526 11.07 31.70 -10.02
N GLN A 527 9.85 31.31 -10.42
CA GLN A 527 8.67 31.39 -9.58
C GLN A 527 8.69 30.31 -8.48
N VAL A 528 9.26 29.13 -8.76
CA VAL A 528 9.52 28.10 -7.74
C VAL A 528 10.43 28.66 -6.63
N LYS A 529 11.54 29.31 -7.00
CA LYS A 529 12.43 29.99 -6.03
C LYS A 529 11.68 31.04 -5.20
N ALA A 530 10.82 31.84 -5.83
CA ALA A 530 10.01 32.84 -5.13
C ALA A 530 9.03 32.22 -4.13
N LEU A 531 8.41 31.08 -4.47
CA LEU A 531 7.49 30.36 -3.58
C LEU A 531 8.22 29.67 -2.42
N ILE A 532 9.38 29.05 -2.68
CA ILE A 532 10.26 28.52 -1.61
C ILE A 532 10.67 29.65 -0.65
N ASN A 533 11.01 30.81 -1.19
CA ASN A 533 11.32 32.02 -0.42
C ASN A 533 10.13 32.47 0.45
N LEU A 534 8.91 32.47 -0.10
CA LEU A 534 7.68 32.78 0.64
C LEU A 534 7.43 31.80 1.77
N PHE A 535 7.48 30.48 1.50
CA PHE A 535 7.28 29.45 2.52
C PHE A 535 8.35 29.50 3.62
N THR A 536 9.59 29.80 3.26
CA THR A 536 10.67 30.01 4.23
C THR A 536 10.38 31.23 5.12
N ARG A 537 9.93 32.35 4.52
CA ARG A 537 9.56 33.55 5.27
C ARG A 537 8.40 33.27 6.23
N MET A 538 7.36 32.56 5.78
CA MET A 538 6.23 32.17 6.62
C MET A 538 6.62 31.18 7.73
N LEU A 539 7.47 30.20 7.43
CA LEU A 539 8.04 29.28 8.42
C LEU A 539 8.78 30.04 9.54
N LEU A 540 9.43 31.16 9.22
CA LEU A 540 10.18 31.96 10.19
C LEU A 540 9.33 33.04 10.88
N LEU A 541 8.37 33.65 10.19
CA LEU A 541 7.67 34.86 10.68
C LEU A 541 6.22 34.60 11.13
N ASP A 542 5.56 33.53 10.69
CA ASP A 542 4.13 33.36 10.96
C ASP A 542 3.86 33.06 12.44
N PRO A 543 2.91 33.77 13.10
CA PRO A 543 2.60 33.53 14.50
C PRO A 543 1.91 32.18 14.76
N ALA A 544 1.21 31.61 13.77
CA ALA A 544 0.46 30.36 13.94
C ALA A 544 1.34 29.13 13.65
N ALA A 545 1.47 28.24 14.65
CA ALA A 545 2.29 27.02 14.53
C ALA A 545 1.80 26.06 13.43
N GLU A 546 0.49 26.00 13.18
CA GLU A 546 -0.12 25.17 12.13
C GLU A 546 0.34 25.62 10.73
N VAL A 547 0.40 26.94 10.48
CA VAL A 547 0.88 27.51 9.22
C VAL A 547 2.37 27.23 9.02
N ARG A 548 3.19 27.41 10.08
CA ARG A 548 4.62 27.05 10.03
C ARG A 548 4.81 25.56 9.71
N THR A 549 4.00 24.70 10.31
CA THR A 549 4.03 23.25 10.05
C THR A 549 3.65 22.94 8.61
N ALA A 550 2.61 23.59 8.07
CA ALA A 550 2.22 23.47 6.66
C ALA A 550 3.36 23.89 5.72
N CYS A 551 4.03 25.03 5.97
CA CYS A 551 5.17 25.48 5.19
C CYS A 551 6.35 24.49 5.23
N LEU A 552 6.68 23.94 6.40
CA LEU A 552 7.72 22.91 6.53
C LEU A 552 7.36 21.66 5.73
N GLN A 553 6.11 21.20 5.83
CA GLN A 553 5.64 20.04 5.08
C GLN A 553 5.69 20.30 3.56
N SER A 554 5.30 21.50 3.11
CA SER A 554 5.41 21.89 1.70
C SER A 554 6.86 21.93 1.21
N LEU A 555 7.81 22.46 2.00
CA LEU A 555 9.23 22.47 1.64
C LEU A 555 9.80 21.05 1.52
N LYS A 556 9.37 20.13 2.40
CA LYS A 556 9.73 18.70 2.30
C LYS A 556 9.20 18.09 1.01
N GLU A 557 7.93 18.27 0.70
CA GLU A 557 7.34 17.71 -0.53
C GLU A 557 8.00 18.27 -1.78
N ILE A 558 8.26 19.58 -1.82
CA ILE A 558 8.96 20.24 -2.92
C ILE A 558 10.38 19.68 -3.10
N SER A 559 11.08 19.36 -2.00
CA SER A 559 12.43 18.80 -2.07
C SER A 559 12.49 17.41 -2.73
N THR A 560 11.38 16.66 -2.79
CA THR A 560 11.30 15.37 -3.49
C THR A 560 11.24 15.50 -5.02
N VAL A 561 10.92 16.70 -5.54
CA VAL A 561 10.70 16.92 -6.98
C VAL A 561 12.04 16.95 -7.72
N SER A 562 12.29 15.88 -8.47
CA SER A 562 13.44 15.75 -9.37
C SER A 562 13.10 16.35 -10.74
N THR A 563 13.87 17.33 -11.20
CA THR A 563 13.79 17.82 -12.59
C THR A 563 14.93 17.19 -13.39
N ALA A 564 14.66 16.78 -14.63
CA ALA A 564 15.70 16.28 -15.53
C ALA A 564 16.79 17.35 -15.65
N SER A 565 17.97 17.05 -15.12
CA SER A 565 19.07 18.01 -15.00
C SER A 565 19.42 18.57 -16.36
N VAL A 566 19.32 19.90 -16.52
CA VAL A 566 20.15 20.61 -17.48
C VAL A 566 21.59 20.27 -17.09
N THR A 567 22.29 19.55 -17.95
CA THR A 567 23.71 19.21 -17.80
C THR A 567 24.51 20.49 -17.58
N SER A 568 24.87 20.81 -16.34
CA SER A 568 25.90 21.80 -16.04
C SER A 568 27.25 21.09 -16.00
N THR A 569 28.01 21.26 -17.08
CA THR A 569 29.46 21.09 -17.07
C THR A 569 30.06 22.22 -16.23
N ASN A 570 30.55 21.93 -15.01
CA ASN A 570 31.88 22.36 -14.53
C ASN A 570 32.12 22.13 -13.03
N SER A 571 33.38 21.75 -12.76
CA SER A 571 34.18 21.82 -11.53
C SER A 571 33.67 21.14 -10.26
N GLY A 572 34.49 20.21 -9.77
CA GLY A 572 34.18 19.35 -8.64
C GLY A 572 34.25 20.02 -7.27
N GLU A 573 33.94 19.16 -6.29
CA GLU A 573 33.99 19.30 -4.83
C GLU A 573 32.68 19.54 -4.07
N HIS A 574 31.53 19.71 -4.73
CA HIS A 574 30.22 19.69 -4.02
C HIS A 574 29.24 18.67 -4.64
N PRO A 575 28.49 17.92 -3.82
CA PRO A 575 27.45 17.01 -4.31
C PRO A 575 26.40 17.84 -5.07
N VAL A 576 26.19 17.50 -6.35
CA VAL A 576 25.26 18.21 -7.23
C VAL A 576 23.84 17.92 -6.75
N THR A 577 23.22 18.89 -6.06
CA THR A 577 21.82 18.86 -5.71
C THR A 577 21.00 19.00 -7.00
N GLY A 578 20.30 17.94 -7.40
CA GLY A 578 19.40 17.95 -8.57
C GLY A 578 17.99 18.37 -8.17
N GLY A 579 17.21 18.94 -9.10
CA GLY A 579 15.80 19.26 -8.85
C GLY A 579 15.55 20.47 -7.96
N TYR A 580 14.38 20.52 -7.32
CA TYR A 580 14.00 21.62 -6.43
C TYR A 580 14.68 21.56 -5.06
N ALA A 581 15.24 20.41 -4.66
CA ALA A 581 16.07 20.31 -3.46
C ALA A 581 17.24 21.31 -3.45
N ALA A 582 17.82 21.60 -4.62
CA ALA A 582 18.87 22.61 -4.75
C ALA A 582 18.41 24.01 -4.31
N PHE A 583 17.18 24.39 -4.68
CA PHE A 583 16.60 25.68 -4.31
C PHE A 583 16.24 25.73 -2.83
N VAL A 584 15.76 24.62 -2.25
CA VAL A 584 15.50 24.51 -0.81
C VAL A 584 16.80 24.66 -0.01
N VAL A 585 17.91 24.08 -0.48
CA VAL A 585 19.23 24.27 0.13
C VAL A 585 19.70 25.74 0.02
N GLU A 586 19.63 26.31 -1.19
CA GLU A 586 20.07 27.69 -1.47
C GLU A 586 19.32 28.75 -0.64
N ILE A 587 18.01 28.56 -0.43
CA ILE A 587 17.14 29.57 0.17
C ILE A 587 16.75 29.23 1.61
N SER A 588 16.08 28.09 1.79
CA SER A 588 15.47 27.72 3.08
C SER A 588 16.53 27.31 4.09
N LEU A 589 17.42 26.40 3.69
CA LEU A 589 18.44 25.90 4.59
C LEU A 589 19.44 26.99 4.95
N ALA A 590 19.89 27.82 3.99
CA ALA A 590 20.80 28.93 4.27
C ALA A 590 20.27 29.86 5.38
N ARG A 591 18.98 30.20 5.35
CA ARG A 591 18.35 31.05 6.37
C ARG A 591 18.12 30.35 7.70
N LEU A 592 17.72 29.08 7.67
CA LEU A 592 17.56 28.30 8.90
C LEU A 592 18.91 28.09 9.60
N MET A 593 19.98 27.85 8.84
CA MET A 593 21.34 27.74 9.36
C MET A 593 21.85 29.06 9.94
N ALA A 594 21.57 30.19 9.28
CA ALA A 594 21.87 31.52 9.82
C ALA A 594 21.13 31.76 11.15
N ALA A 595 19.84 31.43 11.21
CA ALA A 595 19.01 31.54 12.41
C ALA A 595 19.49 30.68 13.60
N VAL A 596 20.17 29.56 13.33
CA VAL A 596 20.76 28.68 14.36
C VAL A 596 22.19 29.10 14.73
N ASN A 597 22.89 29.82 13.84
CA ASN A 597 24.28 30.26 14.05
C ASN A 597 24.38 31.62 14.75
N GLU A 598 23.44 32.54 14.50
CA GLU A 598 23.35 33.83 15.20
C GLU A 598 22.91 33.58 16.65
N GLY A 599 23.87 33.49 17.57
CA GLY A 599 23.61 33.48 19.01
C GLY A 599 22.95 34.80 19.46
N SER A 600 22.45 34.83 20.69
CA SER A 600 21.75 35.98 21.31
C SER A 600 22.55 37.29 21.42
N ASP A 601 23.76 37.37 20.87
CA ASP A 601 24.82 38.30 21.30
C ASP A 601 25.09 39.47 20.34
N GLN A 602 24.15 39.86 19.47
CA GLN A 602 24.21 41.15 18.78
C GLN A 602 23.21 42.12 19.40
N GLU A 603 23.58 42.71 20.54
CA GLU A 603 22.97 43.94 21.04
C GLU A 603 23.60 45.22 20.43
N ASP A 604 24.68 45.14 19.64
CA ASP A 604 25.44 46.34 19.21
C ASP A 604 25.84 46.34 17.72
N ASP A 605 24.89 46.31 16.79
CA ASP A 605 25.11 46.84 15.44
C ASP A 605 23.95 47.78 15.06
N ASP A 606 24.10 49.04 15.48
CA ASP A 606 23.47 50.19 14.82
C ASP A 606 24.04 50.25 13.40
N ASP A 607 23.43 49.56 12.42
CA ASP A 607 23.24 50.03 11.05
C ASP A 607 22.56 48.98 10.13
N GLU A 608 21.59 49.48 9.35
CA GLU A 608 20.91 48.88 8.18
C GLU A 608 19.77 47.83 8.38
N GLU A 609 18.53 48.34 8.32
CA GLU A 609 17.31 47.69 7.83
C GLU A 609 16.92 46.28 8.38
N GLY A 610 16.22 46.25 9.52
CA GLY A 610 14.99 45.47 9.71
C GLY A 610 15.03 43.94 9.58
N THR A 611 16.20 43.31 9.57
CA THR A 611 16.38 41.87 9.23
C THR A 611 17.00 41.01 10.34
N GLY A 612 17.19 41.54 11.54
CA GLY A 612 17.75 40.79 12.67
C GLY A 612 16.78 39.78 13.31
N VAL A 613 17.32 38.74 13.97
CA VAL A 613 16.56 37.73 14.74
C VAL A 613 15.50 38.36 15.65
N ALA A 614 15.75 39.54 16.23
CA ALA A 614 14.79 40.27 17.06
C ALA A 614 13.47 40.59 16.33
N THR A 615 13.50 40.95 15.04
CA THR A 615 12.28 41.23 14.26
C THR A 615 11.50 39.95 13.97
N VAL A 616 12.20 38.83 13.76
CA VAL A 616 11.63 37.49 13.56
C VAL A 616 10.92 37.01 14.82
N LEU A 617 11.54 37.18 15.99
CA LEU A 617 10.96 36.81 17.28
C LEU A 617 9.72 37.64 17.61
N ALA A 618 9.77 38.95 17.36
CA ALA A 618 8.64 39.84 17.55
C ALA A 618 7.46 39.51 16.61
N ALA A 619 7.73 39.26 15.33
CA ALA A 619 6.70 38.93 14.34
C ALA A 619 6.06 37.55 14.60
N SER A 620 6.86 36.56 14.97
CA SER A 620 6.39 35.19 15.22
C SER A 620 5.85 34.95 16.64
N ASN A 621 5.93 35.95 17.53
CA ASN A 621 5.53 35.87 18.94
C ASN A 621 6.18 34.69 19.68
N ARG A 622 7.48 34.47 19.45
CA ARG A 622 8.29 33.40 20.05
C ARG A 622 9.47 33.98 20.84
N ASN A 623 9.94 33.23 21.84
CA ASN A 623 11.25 33.48 22.42
C ASN A 623 12.35 32.79 21.58
N PHE A 624 13.62 33.17 21.79
CA PHE A 624 14.73 32.65 21.02
C PHE A 624 14.88 31.12 21.14
N ASP A 625 14.75 30.56 22.34
CA ASP A 625 14.90 29.10 22.55
C ASP A 625 13.85 28.29 21.78
N SER A 626 12.59 28.71 21.80
CA SER A 626 11.51 28.06 21.04
C SER A 626 11.71 28.22 19.53
N PHE A 627 12.19 29.38 19.09
CA PHE A 627 12.52 29.63 17.70
C PHE A 627 13.69 28.74 17.23
N PHE A 628 14.75 28.65 18.03
CA PHE A 628 15.92 27.83 17.79
C PHE A 628 15.56 26.34 17.69
N GLU A 629 14.77 25.82 18.64
CA GLU A 629 14.32 24.42 18.63
C GLU A 629 13.45 24.10 17.40
N GLU A 630 12.54 25.01 17.01
CA GLU A 630 11.73 24.85 15.79
C GLU A 630 12.56 24.93 14.51
N ALA A 631 13.54 25.84 14.43
CA ALA A 631 14.44 25.97 13.29
C ALA A 631 15.30 24.71 13.13
N LEU A 632 15.83 24.18 14.24
CA LEU A 632 16.62 22.95 14.24
C LEU A 632 15.78 21.71 13.88
N LEU A 633 14.52 21.67 14.32
CA LEU A 633 13.56 20.64 13.89
C LEU A 633 13.28 20.73 12.38
N ALA A 634 13.09 21.95 11.85
CA ALA A 634 12.90 22.16 10.41
C ALA A 634 14.11 21.69 9.60
N ILE A 635 15.34 22.02 10.03
CA ILE A 635 16.57 21.51 9.41
C ILE A 635 16.60 19.97 9.45
N THR A 636 16.28 19.39 10.60
CA THR A 636 16.25 17.93 10.80
C THR A 636 15.29 17.24 9.84
N GLU A 637 14.09 17.80 9.67
CA GLU A 637 13.05 17.25 8.80
C GLU A 637 13.37 17.42 7.32
N LEU A 638 13.99 18.53 6.90
CA LEU A 638 14.43 18.75 5.52
C LEU A 638 15.61 17.83 5.14
N CYS A 639 16.47 17.48 6.10
CA CYS A 639 17.58 16.55 5.88
C CYS A 639 17.14 15.10 5.64
N ARG A 640 15.84 14.78 5.60
CA ARG A 640 15.33 13.47 5.15
C ARG A 640 15.66 13.20 3.67
N GLU A 641 15.79 14.25 2.87
CA GLU A 641 16.25 14.13 1.49
C GLU A 641 17.77 14.02 1.44
N ALA A 642 18.29 12.98 0.80
CA ALA A 642 19.72 12.67 0.77
C ALA A 642 20.59 13.82 0.21
N SER A 643 20.10 14.55 -0.79
CA SER A 643 20.81 15.70 -1.35
C SER A 643 20.91 16.87 -0.37
N ILE A 644 19.88 17.08 0.46
CA ILE A 644 19.88 18.12 1.50
C ILE A 644 20.77 17.66 2.65
N PHE A 645 20.66 16.39 3.07
CA PHE A 645 21.54 15.78 4.07
C PHE A 645 23.01 16.05 3.75
N GLN A 646 23.46 15.71 2.55
CA GLN A 646 24.87 15.85 2.14
C GLN A 646 25.33 17.31 2.11
N ALA A 647 24.45 18.26 1.78
CA ALA A 647 24.77 19.69 1.78
C ALA A 647 24.84 20.30 3.20
N THR A 648 24.11 19.72 4.16
CA THR A 648 23.87 20.34 5.48
C THR A 648 24.76 19.78 6.58
N ILE A 649 25.00 18.47 6.57
CA ILE A 649 25.48 17.75 7.76
C ILE A 649 26.86 18.21 8.25
N PHE A 650 27.74 18.64 7.35
CA PHE A 650 29.04 19.19 7.73
C PHE A 650 28.94 20.59 8.35
N LEU A 651 28.02 21.42 7.85
CA LEU A 651 27.81 22.77 8.37
C LEU A 651 27.32 22.72 9.82
N LEU A 652 26.43 21.78 10.15
CA LEU A 652 25.98 21.58 11.54
C LEU A 652 27.11 21.11 12.46
N ILE A 653 28.02 20.27 11.94
CA ILE A 653 29.18 19.82 12.69
C ILE A 653 30.23 20.93 12.85
N ASP A 654 30.37 21.83 11.88
CA ASP A 654 31.20 23.04 12.00
C ASP A 654 30.76 23.94 13.15
N LEU A 655 29.45 23.98 13.46
CA LEU A 655 28.92 24.72 14.62
C LEU A 655 29.18 24.03 15.97
N CYS A 656 29.55 22.75 15.97
CA CYS A 656 29.78 21.98 17.19
C CYS A 656 31.27 21.84 17.54
N VAL A 657 32.16 22.05 16.57
CA VAL A 657 33.56 21.66 16.67
C VAL A 657 34.50 22.67 16.00
N GLU A 658 35.48 23.16 16.76
CA GLU A 658 36.46 24.16 16.34
C GLU A 658 37.85 23.55 16.07
N LYS A 659 38.64 24.21 15.20
CA LYS A 659 40.06 23.92 15.00
C LYS A 659 40.89 24.77 15.96
N ASP A 660 41.83 24.16 16.65
CA ASP A 660 42.74 24.85 17.58
C ASP A 660 43.90 25.50 16.79
N ASP A 661 43.93 26.84 16.75
CA ASP A 661 44.93 27.63 16.00
C ASP A 661 46.39 27.36 16.43
N GLY A 662 46.61 26.74 17.60
CA GLY A 662 47.95 26.43 18.13
C GLY A 662 48.59 25.13 17.61
N LYS A 663 47.83 24.20 17.02
CA LYS A 663 48.33 22.93 16.48
C LYS A 663 47.52 22.52 15.25
N GLN A 664 48.19 22.43 14.09
CA GLN A 664 47.62 22.11 12.76
C GLN A 664 46.79 20.80 12.64
N SER A 665 46.58 20.04 13.71
CA SER A 665 45.82 18.78 13.73
C SER A 665 44.86 18.60 14.92
N ALA A 666 44.64 19.61 15.77
CA ALA A 666 43.77 19.48 16.95
C ALA A 666 42.39 20.09 16.67
N ILE A 667 41.35 19.26 16.78
CA ILE A 667 39.94 19.63 16.64
C ILE A 667 39.31 19.38 18.00
N GLY A 668 38.54 20.33 18.56
CA GLY A 668 37.90 20.20 19.87
C GLY A 668 36.45 20.69 19.85
N PHE A 669 35.62 20.23 20.79
CA PHE A 669 34.26 20.76 20.92
C PHE A 669 34.28 22.25 21.24
N CYS A 670 33.33 23.00 20.69
CA CYS A 670 33.09 24.38 21.10
C CYS A 670 32.76 24.40 22.61
N GLU A 671 33.52 25.19 23.37
CA GLU A 671 33.32 25.41 24.80
C GLU A 671 33.03 26.90 25.00
N ALA A 672 31.80 27.23 25.42
CA ALA A 672 31.41 28.59 25.76
C ALA A 672 31.74 28.86 27.23
N GLU A 673 32.92 29.39 27.52
CA GLU A 673 33.33 29.70 28.90
C GLU A 673 32.35 30.69 29.56
N GLY A 674 31.47 30.19 30.43
CA GLY A 674 30.56 30.99 31.25
C GLY A 674 29.14 31.19 30.71
N ASP A 675 28.84 30.72 29.49
CA ASP A 675 27.50 30.81 28.89
C ASP A 675 26.81 29.43 28.78
N ALA A 676 25.99 29.13 29.78
CA ALA A 676 25.24 27.88 29.86
C ALA A 676 24.18 27.73 28.74
N THR A 677 23.68 28.85 28.19
CA THR A 677 22.65 28.86 27.15
C THR A 677 23.25 28.46 25.81
N ARG A 678 24.37 29.08 25.44
CA ARG A 678 25.13 28.73 24.24
C ARG A 678 25.65 27.29 24.28
N GLN A 679 26.07 26.82 25.46
CA GLN A 679 26.46 25.43 25.64
C GLN A 679 25.30 24.46 25.35
N ARG A 680 24.10 24.77 25.86
CA ARG A 680 22.88 23.99 25.58
C ARG A 680 22.51 23.99 24.10
N HIS A 681 22.67 25.10 23.39
CA HIS A 681 22.40 25.17 21.94
C HIS A 681 23.35 24.27 21.14
N VAL A 682 24.64 24.27 21.46
CA VAL A 682 25.62 23.34 20.84
C VAL A 682 25.22 21.87 21.08
N ASP A 683 24.79 21.53 22.29
CA ASP A 683 24.36 20.17 22.62
C ASP A 683 23.10 19.76 21.85
N CYS A 684 22.14 20.68 21.70
CA CYS A 684 20.95 20.48 20.86
C CYS A 684 21.32 20.25 19.38
N ILE A 685 22.25 21.03 18.82
CA ILE A 685 22.71 20.87 17.42
C ILE A 685 23.33 19.49 17.23
N LEU A 686 24.19 19.05 18.16
CA LEU A 686 24.84 17.75 18.06
C LEU A 686 23.84 16.58 18.20
N ASP A 687 22.83 16.71 19.07
CA ASP A 687 21.72 15.74 19.14
C ASP A 687 20.89 15.71 17.84
N ALA A 688 20.64 16.88 17.23
CA ALA A 688 19.99 16.96 15.93
C ALA A 688 20.83 16.29 14.83
N VAL A 689 22.15 16.48 14.80
CA VAL A 689 23.05 15.74 13.89
C VAL A 689 22.90 14.23 14.08
N ALA A 690 22.87 13.75 15.33
CA ALA A 690 22.65 12.32 15.60
C ALA A 690 21.30 11.82 15.07
N LYS A 691 20.22 12.58 15.28
CA LYS A 691 18.89 12.28 14.73
C LYS A 691 18.89 12.27 13.19
N ILE A 692 19.52 13.25 12.55
CA ILE A 692 19.61 13.36 11.09
C ILE A 692 20.33 12.13 10.50
N VAL A 693 21.45 11.70 11.11
CA VAL A 693 22.18 10.49 10.70
C VAL A 693 21.32 9.24 10.88
N GLU A 694 20.61 9.11 12.00
CA GLU A 694 19.73 7.96 12.28
C GLU A 694 18.55 7.86 11.30
N ILE A 695 17.93 8.99 10.96
CA ILE A 695 16.81 9.08 9.99
C ILE A 695 17.29 8.63 8.60
N ASN A 696 18.50 9.01 8.20
CA ASN A 696 19.10 8.68 6.91
C ASN A 696 19.85 7.34 6.89
N ALA A 697 19.82 6.56 7.99
CA ALA A 697 20.59 5.32 8.11
C ALA A 697 20.25 4.27 7.03
N GLY A 698 19.06 4.34 6.43
CA GLY A 698 18.66 3.47 5.31
C GLY A 698 19.36 3.79 3.98
N ASP A 699 19.85 5.02 3.78
CA ASP A 699 20.60 5.41 2.58
C ASP A 699 22.11 5.22 2.80
N ARG A 700 22.62 4.14 2.21
CA ARG A 700 24.04 3.80 2.26
C ARG A 700 24.92 4.91 1.70
N SER A 701 24.48 5.67 0.69
CA SER A 701 25.32 6.71 0.09
C SER A 701 25.58 7.87 1.06
N SER A 702 24.53 8.31 1.77
CA SER A 702 24.63 9.29 2.85
C SER A 702 25.47 8.81 4.03
N MET A 703 25.37 7.54 4.41
CA MET A 703 26.21 6.99 5.49
C MET A 703 27.69 6.90 5.09
N GLU A 704 27.97 6.51 3.84
CA GLU A 704 29.33 6.50 3.29
C GLU A 704 29.93 7.91 3.24
N PHE A 705 29.11 8.91 2.91
CA PHE A 705 29.50 10.32 2.90
C PHE A 705 29.96 10.84 4.27
N CYS A 706 29.39 10.34 5.37
CA CYS A 706 29.83 10.69 6.74
C CYS A 706 31.30 10.31 7.02
N VAL A 707 31.83 9.31 6.29
CA VAL A 707 33.18 8.76 6.48
C VAL A 707 34.14 9.19 5.38
N LYS A 708 33.71 9.15 4.11
CA LYS A 708 34.57 9.26 2.92
C LYS A 708 34.81 10.67 2.40
N ALA A 709 34.24 11.70 3.00
CA ALA A 709 34.69 13.06 2.72
C ALA A 709 36.20 13.18 3.02
N SER A 710 36.90 14.11 2.36
CA SER A 710 38.34 14.37 2.62
C SER A 710 38.63 14.34 4.12
N SER A 711 39.81 13.86 4.53
CA SER A 711 40.10 13.55 5.95
C SER A 711 39.83 14.71 6.93
N SER A 712 39.86 15.97 6.46
CA SER A 712 39.48 17.17 7.20
C SER A 712 37.97 17.47 7.28
N ALA A 713 37.15 16.85 6.43
CA ALA A 713 35.71 17.05 6.31
C ALA A 713 34.90 15.91 6.95
N SER A 714 35.40 14.67 7.04
CA SER A 714 34.66 13.54 7.62
C SER A 714 34.12 13.83 9.03
N ILE A 715 32.81 13.68 9.21
CA ILE A 715 32.12 13.88 10.49
C ILE A 715 32.66 12.92 11.55
N ILE A 716 32.80 11.65 11.20
CA ILE A 716 33.23 10.62 12.14
C ILE A 716 34.65 10.90 12.64
N PHE A 717 35.59 11.23 11.75
CA PHE A 717 36.97 11.50 12.16
C PHE A 717 37.10 12.81 12.93
N ARG A 718 36.31 13.84 12.60
CA ARG A 718 36.27 15.09 13.37
C ARG A 718 35.76 14.89 14.79
N LEU A 719 34.66 14.15 14.96
CA LEU A 719 34.10 13.83 16.27
C LEU A 719 35.04 12.94 17.09
N LEU A 720 35.71 11.96 16.46
CA LEU A 720 36.73 11.15 17.13
C LEU A 720 37.87 12.04 17.65
N THR A 721 38.39 12.93 16.79
CA THR A 721 39.48 13.86 17.15
C THR A 721 39.04 14.83 18.24
N ALA A 722 37.79 15.30 18.22
CA ALA A 722 37.22 16.17 19.25
C ALA A 722 37.23 15.51 20.63
N VAL A 723 36.76 14.26 20.72
CA VAL A 723 36.73 13.50 21.97
C VAL A 723 38.15 13.17 22.46
N GLU A 724 39.05 12.80 21.55
CA GLU A 724 40.47 12.60 21.90
C GLU A 724 41.14 13.86 22.43
N THR A 725 40.86 15.00 21.80
CA THR A 725 41.44 16.29 22.19
C THR A 725 40.92 16.74 23.55
N SER A 726 39.61 16.57 23.82
CA SER A 726 39.03 16.82 25.14
C SER A 726 39.66 15.91 26.21
N ALA A 727 39.83 14.61 25.91
CA ALA A 727 40.51 13.69 26.82
C ALA A 727 41.96 14.12 27.11
N ALA A 728 42.71 14.52 26.09
CA ALA A 728 44.09 14.99 26.24
C ALA A 728 44.19 16.30 27.05
N ARG A 729 43.30 17.28 26.81
CA ARG A 729 43.26 18.53 27.59
C ARG A 729 42.99 18.27 29.06
N ALA A 730 42.05 17.37 29.38
CA ALA A 730 41.71 17.01 30.74
C ALA A 730 42.89 16.38 31.51
N THR A 731 43.75 15.62 30.82
CA THR A 731 44.98 15.05 31.44
C THR A 731 46.08 16.09 31.67
N ALA A 732 46.07 17.19 30.91
CA ALA A 732 47.07 18.26 31.01
C ALA A 732 46.69 19.35 32.03
N ALA A 733 45.40 19.56 32.30
CA ALA A 733 44.92 20.54 33.27
C ALA A 733 45.09 20.01 34.71
N SER A 734 45.90 20.69 35.52
CA SER A 734 46.13 20.38 36.95
C SER A 734 45.05 20.94 37.88
N SER A 735 43.87 21.30 37.37
CA SER A 735 42.80 21.96 38.13
C SER A 735 41.78 20.97 38.70
N ASP A 736 41.13 21.37 39.81
CA ASP A 736 40.18 20.59 40.64
C ASP A 736 38.88 20.12 39.94
N LYS A 737 38.74 20.33 38.62
CA LYS A 737 37.59 19.86 37.83
C LYS A 737 38.08 19.01 36.64
N PRO A 738 37.68 17.73 36.54
CA PRO A 738 38.04 16.91 35.39
C PRO A 738 37.36 17.48 34.14
N GLY A 739 38.14 17.79 33.10
CA GLY A 739 37.66 18.28 31.79
C GLY A 739 36.92 17.20 30.99
N LEU A 740 35.88 16.61 31.57
CA LEU A 740 35.08 15.55 30.96
C LEU A 740 34.20 16.14 29.86
N VAL A 741 34.06 15.40 28.76
CA VAL A 741 33.04 15.68 27.75
C VAL A 741 31.66 15.50 28.38
N ASP A 742 30.71 16.38 28.05
CA ASP A 742 29.32 16.25 28.48
C ASP A 742 28.72 14.91 28.02
N ASP A 743 27.92 14.30 28.89
CA ASP A 743 27.18 13.06 28.62
C ASP A 743 26.29 13.19 27.37
N VAL A 744 25.70 14.36 27.16
CA VAL A 744 24.86 14.64 25.98
C VAL A 744 25.69 14.56 24.69
N LYS A 745 26.87 15.20 24.67
CA LYS A 745 27.78 15.19 23.51
C LYS A 745 28.30 13.78 23.23
N LEU A 746 28.69 13.04 24.27
CA LEU A 746 29.20 11.68 24.13
C LEU A 746 28.11 10.72 23.62
N SER A 747 26.91 10.80 24.17
CA SER A 747 25.75 10.00 23.74
C SER A 747 25.40 10.23 22.27
N ALA A 748 25.41 11.50 21.82
CA ALA A 748 25.20 11.84 20.41
C ALA A 748 26.30 11.25 19.51
N CYS A 749 27.57 11.34 19.89
CA CYS A 749 28.67 10.73 19.15
C CYS A 749 28.53 9.20 19.05
N VAL A 750 28.20 8.52 20.16
CA VAL A 750 27.95 7.07 20.20
C VAL A 750 26.83 6.66 19.25
N ARG A 751 25.74 7.44 19.20
CA ARG A 751 24.61 7.22 18.27
C ARG A 751 25.02 7.37 16.81
N ILE A 752 25.76 8.43 16.48
CA ILE A 752 26.28 8.68 15.12
C ILE A 752 27.19 7.53 14.68
N PHE A 753 28.18 7.15 15.51
CA PHE A 753 29.13 6.09 15.18
C PHE A 753 28.44 4.74 14.97
N ARG A 754 27.46 4.43 15.83
CA ARG A 754 26.64 3.21 15.69
C ARG A 754 25.85 3.22 14.38
N ALA A 755 25.11 4.29 14.10
CA ALA A 755 24.27 4.37 12.90
C ALA A 755 25.08 4.28 11.61
N VAL A 756 26.21 4.97 11.53
CA VAL A 756 27.13 4.90 10.39
C VAL A 756 27.73 3.51 10.25
N MET A 757 28.30 2.94 11.33
CA MET A 757 28.97 1.64 11.27
C MET A 757 28.04 0.51 10.82
N GLN A 758 26.76 0.55 11.21
CA GLN A 758 25.77 -0.46 10.82
C GLN A 758 25.39 -0.43 9.34
N ASN A 759 25.61 0.70 8.64
CA ASN A 759 25.04 0.94 7.31
C ASN A 759 26.07 1.34 6.22
N VAL A 760 27.38 1.27 6.51
CA VAL A 760 28.45 1.46 5.52
C VAL A 760 29.06 0.14 5.02
N SER A 761 29.80 0.19 3.91
CA SER A 761 30.51 -0.96 3.34
C SER A 761 31.57 -1.55 4.26
N SER A 762 31.84 -2.87 4.15
CA SER A 762 32.90 -3.53 4.94
C SER A 762 34.27 -2.86 4.80
N ALA A 763 34.59 -2.30 3.63
CA ALA A 763 35.84 -1.55 3.42
C ALA A 763 35.88 -0.27 4.27
N THR A 764 34.78 0.49 4.29
CA THR A 764 34.64 1.69 5.14
C THR A 764 34.60 1.32 6.62
N GLN A 765 33.94 0.20 6.98
CA GLN A 765 33.95 -0.32 8.34
C GLN A 765 35.38 -0.66 8.80
N GLN A 766 36.20 -1.27 7.95
CA GLN A 766 37.61 -1.54 8.27
C GLN A 766 38.38 -0.25 8.53
N GLN A 767 38.21 0.78 7.69
CA GLN A 767 38.84 2.10 7.92
C GLN A 767 38.47 2.71 9.27
N LEU A 768 37.20 2.59 9.69
CA LEU A 768 36.75 3.07 10.99
C LEU A 768 37.37 2.29 12.15
N VAL A 769 37.47 0.96 12.02
CA VAL A 769 38.12 0.11 13.02
C VAL A 769 39.60 0.45 13.15
N ASP A 770 40.30 0.62 12.02
CA ASP A 770 41.73 0.95 11.98
C ASP A 770 42.04 2.31 12.64
N ALA A 771 41.09 3.24 12.63
CA ALA A 771 41.21 4.54 13.29
C ALA A 771 40.88 4.50 14.79
N VAL A 772 39.82 3.78 15.18
CA VAL A 772 39.30 3.80 16.56
C VAL A 772 40.07 2.86 17.50
N VAL A 773 40.63 1.77 16.99
CA VAL A 773 41.39 0.81 17.82
C VAL A 773 42.65 1.44 18.45
N PRO A 774 43.52 2.16 17.71
CA PRO A 774 44.67 2.83 18.32
C PRO A 774 44.28 3.89 19.36
N ALA A 775 43.16 4.58 19.16
CA ALA A 775 42.61 5.52 20.13
C ALA A 775 42.20 4.81 21.43
N PHE A 776 41.48 3.69 21.31
CA PHE A 776 41.07 2.86 22.44
C PHE A 776 42.25 2.27 23.21
N LEU A 777 43.30 1.81 22.52
CA LEU A 777 44.48 1.23 23.17
C LEU A 777 45.28 2.25 23.98
N ARG A 778 45.11 3.57 23.73
CA ARG A 778 45.70 4.67 24.53
C ARG A 778 44.93 5.01 25.81
N THR A 779 43.74 4.44 26.03
CA THR A 779 42.96 4.69 27.26
C THR A 779 43.74 4.26 28.51
N ASN A 780 43.48 4.85 29.68
CA ASN A 780 44.13 4.56 30.97
C ASN A 780 43.07 4.51 32.10
N PRO A 781 42.96 3.47 32.94
CA PRO A 781 41.92 3.39 33.96
C PRO A 781 42.14 4.41 35.08
N SER A 782 43.34 4.96 35.19
CA SER A 782 43.68 6.03 36.13
C SER A 782 43.26 7.43 35.64
N GLU A 783 42.86 7.55 34.36
CA GLU A 783 42.53 8.84 33.72
C GLU A 783 41.07 8.82 33.23
N PRO A 784 40.13 9.39 34.02
CA PRO A 784 38.69 9.33 33.73
C PRO A 784 38.31 9.85 32.34
N ALA A 785 38.99 10.89 31.85
CA ALA A 785 38.69 11.48 30.55
C ALA A 785 39.02 10.54 29.38
N SER A 786 40.08 9.73 29.52
CA SER A 786 40.42 8.73 28.51
C SER A 786 39.36 7.61 28.42
N LEU A 787 38.65 7.32 29.51
CA LEU A 787 37.61 6.29 29.55
C LEU A 787 36.36 6.63 28.73
N GLN A 788 36.15 7.92 28.40
CA GLN A 788 35.06 8.36 27.53
C GLN A 788 35.23 7.89 26.06
N LEU A 789 36.41 7.38 25.68
CA LEU A 789 36.63 6.74 24.38
C LEU A 789 36.07 5.31 24.31
N VAL A 790 35.83 4.66 25.45
CA VAL A 790 35.40 3.25 25.50
C VAL A 790 33.98 3.04 24.93
N PRO A 791 32.97 3.89 25.24
CA PRO A 791 31.66 3.80 24.60
C PRO A 791 31.69 4.02 23.07
N LEU A 792 32.56 4.90 22.56
CA LEU A 792 32.74 5.13 21.12
C LEU A 792 33.35 3.92 20.43
N PHE A 793 34.40 3.36 21.02
CA PHE A 793 34.97 2.08 20.60
C PHE A 793 33.91 0.99 20.56
N ALA A 794 33.10 0.89 21.62
CA ALA A 794 32.03 -0.09 21.70
C ALA A 794 30.98 0.12 20.60
N ALA A 795 30.60 1.36 20.28
CA ALA A 795 29.67 1.66 19.19
C ALA A 795 30.15 1.10 17.84
N VAL A 796 31.45 1.21 17.55
CA VAL A 796 32.08 0.70 16.31
C VAL A 796 32.20 -0.82 16.34
N ILE A 797 32.86 -1.39 17.35
CA ILE A 797 33.16 -2.83 17.38
C ILE A 797 31.89 -3.68 17.58
N ASN A 798 30.92 -3.18 18.36
CA ASN A 798 29.66 -3.87 18.53
C ASN A 798 28.87 -3.88 17.23
N SER A 799 28.96 -2.83 16.43
CA SER A 799 28.22 -2.69 15.17
C SER A 799 28.92 -3.29 13.95
N ALA A 800 30.20 -3.63 14.04
CA ALA A 800 30.99 -4.15 12.92
C ALA A 800 30.43 -5.46 12.32
N ALA A 801 30.51 -5.59 11.00
CA ALA A 801 30.25 -6.84 10.31
C ALA A 801 31.30 -7.91 10.63
N ARG A 802 30.99 -9.16 10.31
CA ARG A 802 31.78 -10.34 10.72
C ARG A 802 33.10 -10.48 9.96
N ASP A 803 33.14 -9.92 8.76
CA ASP A 803 34.27 -9.90 7.85
C ASP A 803 35.27 -8.78 8.18
N VAL A 804 34.95 -7.89 9.12
CA VAL A 804 35.84 -6.82 9.57
C VAL A 804 36.86 -7.37 10.55
N THR A 805 38.13 -7.11 10.28
CA THR A 805 39.25 -7.57 11.11
C THR A 805 39.59 -6.56 12.20
N ILE A 806 39.80 -7.04 13.42
CA ILE A 806 40.21 -6.18 14.55
C ILE A 806 41.75 -6.22 14.63
N PRO A 807 42.45 -5.10 14.40
CA PRO A 807 43.90 -5.04 14.59
C PRO A 807 44.25 -5.30 16.06
N GLU A 808 45.38 -5.97 16.30
CA GLU A 808 45.89 -6.25 17.64
C GLU A 808 44.86 -6.89 18.59
N SER A 809 44.03 -7.80 18.07
CA SER A 809 42.88 -8.39 18.78
C SER A 809 43.18 -8.89 20.20
N SER A 810 44.35 -9.49 20.42
CA SER A 810 44.79 -9.95 21.74
C SER A 810 45.02 -8.81 22.74
N LEU A 811 45.63 -7.70 22.30
CA LEU A 811 45.82 -6.51 23.13
C LEU A 811 44.48 -5.83 23.42
N VAL A 812 43.61 -5.74 22.42
CA VAL A 812 42.25 -5.21 22.58
C VAL A 812 41.46 -6.01 23.62
N ILE A 813 41.46 -7.34 23.53
CA ILE A 813 40.74 -8.20 24.49
C ILE A 813 41.28 -8.04 25.91
N ASN A 814 42.61 -8.01 26.08
CA ASN A 814 43.23 -7.81 27.39
C ASN A 814 42.88 -6.44 27.98
N ARG A 815 42.91 -5.39 27.15
CA ARG A 815 42.55 -4.04 27.57
C ARG A 815 41.08 -3.92 27.97
N LEU A 816 40.18 -4.51 27.18
CA LEU A 816 38.76 -4.56 27.51
C LEU A 816 38.49 -5.31 28.82
N LEU A 817 39.22 -6.40 29.08
CA LEU A 817 39.10 -7.15 30.33
C LEU A 817 39.53 -6.30 31.53
N GLU A 818 40.66 -5.60 31.42
CA GLU A 818 41.17 -4.69 32.46
C GLU A 818 40.17 -3.56 32.75
N LEU A 819 39.64 -2.91 31.71
CA LEU A 819 38.67 -1.82 31.84
C LEU A 819 37.31 -2.27 32.37
N ALA A 820 36.86 -3.46 32.00
CA ALA A 820 35.62 -4.02 32.52
C ALA A 820 35.74 -4.39 34.01
N GLN A 821 36.94 -4.70 34.49
CA GLN A 821 37.23 -5.01 35.90
C GLN A 821 37.49 -3.76 36.74
N SER A 822 38.09 -2.72 36.16
CA SER A 822 38.51 -1.50 36.89
C SER A 822 37.35 -0.70 37.49
N GLY A 823 36.14 -0.80 36.92
CA GLY A 823 34.95 -0.11 37.43
C GLY A 823 34.56 -0.48 38.88
N ALA A 824 35.00 -1.64 39.40
CA ALA A 824 34.73 -2.08 40.76
C ALA A 824 35.82 -1.68 41.79
N THR A 825 37.03 -1.35 41.33
CA THR A 825 38.19 -1.11 42.20
C THR A 825 38.68 0.34 42.19
N ALA A 826 38.34 1.12 41.16
CA ALA A 826 38.91 2.45 40.92
C ALA A 826 38.11 3.62 41.53
N VAL A 827 36.90 3.40 42.07
CA VAL A 827 36.00 4.49 42.51
C VAL A 827 35.79 4.45 44.03
N PRO A 828 36.35 5.40 44.80
CA PRO A 828 35.94 5.66 46.18
C PRO A 828 34.47 6.09 46.24
N GLU A 829 33.70 5.62 47.22
CA GLU A 829 32.28 6.03 47.43
C GLU A 829 32.11 7.55 47.61
N SER A 830 33.19 8.28 47.89
CA SER A 830 33.23 9.74 48.04
C SER A 830 33.44 10.53 46.74
N SER A 831 33.59 9.86 45.59
CA SER A 831 33.80 10.54 44.30
C SER A 831 32.53 11.22 43.76
N PRO A 832 32.64 12.32 43.00
CA PRO A 832 31.50 12.95 42.31
C PRO A 832 30.71 11.94 41.47
N ARG A 833 29.37 12.01 41.51
CA ARG A 833 28.46 11.10 40.78
C ARG A 833 28.80 10.98 39.28
N GLN A 834 29.21 12.08 38.65
CA GLN A 834 29.59 12.11 37.23
C GLN A 834 30.80 11.21 36.92
N LEU A 835 31.81 11.20 37.78
CA LEU A 835 32.97 10.32 37.62
C LEU A 835 32.57 8.85 37.78
N GLN A 836 31.72 8.53 38.75
CA GLN A 836 31.22 7.17 38.94
C GLN A 836 30.47 6.66 37.69
N LEU A 837 29.67 7.51 37.06
CA LEU A 837 28.98 7.18 35.80
C LEU A 837 29.96 6.81 34.69
N VAL A 838 31.01 7.63 34.46
CA VAL A 838 32.02 7.38 33.43
C VAL A 838 32.69 6.00 33.59
N TYR A 839 33.10 5.65 34.81
CA TYR A 839 33.69 4.33 35.09
C TYR A 839 32.69 3.19 34.84
N THR A 840 31.45 3.33 35.30
CA THR A 840 30.43 2.30 35.12
C THR A 840 30.04 2.10 33.65
N GLU A 841 29.96 3.18 32.88
CA GLU A 841 29.63 3.13 31.46
C GLU A 841 30.78 2.56 30.63
N ALA A 842 32.02 2.94 30.93
CA ALA A 842 33.21 2.37 30.30
C ALA A 842 33.32 0.87 30.57
N ALA A 843 33.12 0.45 31.82
CA ALA A 843 33.16 -0.97 32.20
C ALA A 843 32.05 -1.78 31.50
N LEU A 844 30.82 -1.24 31.45
CA LEU A 844 29.70 -1.88 30.76
C LEU A 844 29.94 -1.98 29.24
N SER A 845 30.43 -0.89 28.64
CA SER A 845 30.78 -0.83 27.21
C SER A 845 31.87 -1.85 26.87
N ALA A 846 32.89 -1.97 27.72
CA ALA A 846 33.95 -2.95 27.56
C ALA A 846 33.43 -4.39 27.66
N ALA A 847 32.56 -4.69 28.63
CA ALA A 847 31.93 -6.00 28.78
C ALA A 847 31.06 -6.38 27.56
N LYS A 848 30.26 -5.43 27.05
CA LYS A 848 29.47 -5.61 25.81
C LYS A 848 30.37 -5.88 24.61
N SER A 849 31.49 -5.17 24.49
CA SER A 849 32.45 -5.38 23.39
C SER A 849 33.18 -6.71 23.47
N LEU A 850 33.57 -7.16 24.65
CA LEU A 850 34.08 -8.53 24.84
C LEU A 850 33.07 -9.56 24.34
N ALA A 851 31.81 -9.44 24.74
CA ALA A 851 30.75 -10.34 24.31
C ALA A 851 30.52 -10.29 22.79
N SER A 852 30.55 -9.10 22.19
CA SER A 852 30.44 -8.90 20.74
C SER A 852 31.59 -9.59 19.98
N ILE A 853 32.83 -9.35 20.40
CA ILE A 853 34.02 -9.97 19.79
C ILE A 853 33.93 -11.48 19.92
N MET A 854 33.70 -12.01 21.13
CA MET A 854 33.55 -13.45 21.36
C MET A 854 32.38 -14.05 20.58
N ASN A 855 31.30 -13.32 20.35
CA ASN A 855 30.18 -13.79 19.52
C ASN A 855 30.59 -13.93 18.05
N LYS A 856 31.37 -12.96 17.53
CA LYS A 856 31.76 -12.86 16.11
C LYS A 856 32.99 -13.69 15.73
N MET A 857 33.81 -14.11 16.70
CA MET A 857 34.96 -14.98 16.45
C MET A 857 34.55 -16.33 15.86
N SER A 858 35.32 -16.79 14.85
CA SER A 858 35.19 -18.11 14.25
C SER A 858 35.47 -19.22 15.27
N ASP A 859 34.71 -20.32 15.18
CA ASP A 859 34.97 -21.53 15.97
C ASP A 859 36.35 -22.12 15.65
N GLY A 860 37.05 -22.64 16.67
CA GLY A 860 38.37 -23.26 16.52
C GLY A 860 39.10 -23.39 17.85
N ALA A 861 40.25 -24.07 17.85
CA ALA A 861 41.03 -24.33 19.07
C ALA A 861 41.48 -23.05 19.79
N GLU A 862 41.80 -21.99 19.05
CA GLU A 862 42.17 -20.68 19.62
C GLU A 862 40.99 -20.02 20.34
N PHE A 863 39.78 -20.12 19.76
CA PHE A 863 38.56 -19.62 20.38
C PHE A 863 38.24 -20.40 21.66
N ASP A 864 38.31 -21.74 21.61
CA ASP A 864 38.06 -22.59 22.79
C ASP A 864 39.05 -22.30 23.92
N ALA A 865 40.35 -22.22 23.61
CA ALA A 865 41.38 -21.88 24.59
C ALA A 865 41.15 -20.50 25.22
N LEU A 866 40.72 -19.52 24.44
CA LEU A 866 40.42 -18.18 24.93
C LEU A 866 39.19 -18.16 25.83
N ILE A 867 38.10 -18.84 25.44
CA ILE A 867 36.89 -18.92 26.26
C ILE A 867 37.16 -19.63 27.58
N ASP A 868 37.90 -20.74 27.57
CA ASP A 868 38.29 -21.45 28.79
C ASP A 868 39.19 -20.59 29.70
N LEU A 869 40.15 -19.86 29.12
CA LEU A 869 40.99 -18.94 29.87
C LEU A 869 40.15 -17.83 30.53
N LEU A 870 39.25 -17.19 29.78
CA LEU A 870 38.47 -16.06 30.26
C LEU A 870 37.39 -16.48 31.25
N LEU A 871 36.53 -17.44 30.89
CA LEU A 871 35.38 -17.82 31.69
C LEU A 871 35.77 -18.75 32.84
N SER A 872 36.53 -19.80 32.56
CA SER A 872 36.79 -20.87 33.54
C SER A 872 37.99 -20.54 34.44
N GLN A 873 39.09 -20.03 33.88
CA GLN A 873 40.33 -19.81 34.64
C GLN A 873 40.43 -18.42 35.30
N LYS A 874 39.81 -17.39 34.72
CA LYS A 874 39.81 -16.03 35.27
C LYS A 874 38.50 -15.68 35.99
N LEU A 875 37.40 -15.54 35.26
CA LEU A 875 36.17 -14.95 35.81
C LEU A 875 35.47 -15.87 36.83
N ALA A 876 35.30 -17.16 36.54
CA ALA A 876 34.64 -18.09 37.45
C ALA A 876 35.39 -18.25 38.79
N VAL A 877 36.73 -18.21 38.75
CA VAL A 877 37.58 -18.25 39.94
C VAL A 877 37.35 -17.04 40.83
N VAL A 878 37.32 -15.84 40.25
CA VAL A 878 37.04 -14.59 40.99
C VAL A 878 35.63 -14.58 41.58
N ILE A 879 34.61 -14.94 40.80
CA ILE A 879 33.20 -14.96 41.25
C ILE A 879 33.01 -15.93 42.44
N SER A 880 33.70 -17.07 42.41
CA SER A 880 33.58 -18.13 43.42
C SER A 880 34.49 -17.91 44.64
N ASN A 881 35.40 -16.94 44.61
CA ASN A 881 36.34 -16.69 45.69
C ASN A 881 35.69 -15.86 46.82
N PRO A 882 35.47 -16.42 48.02
CA PRO A 882 34.85 -15.68 49.13
C PRO A 882 35.77 -14.61 49.72
N TYR A 883 37.08 -14.67 49.46
CA TYR A 883 38.05 -13.68 49.95
C TYR A 883 38.14 -12.43 49.07
N GLU A 884 37.51 -12.44 47.88
CA GLU A 884 37.41 -11.27 47.01
C GLU A 884 36.28 -10.34 47.49
N SER A 885 36.45 -9.04 47.27
CA SER A 885 35.41 -8.08 47.63
C SER A 885 34.12 -8.33 46.82
N PHE A 886 32.97 -8.08 47.45
CA PHE A 886 31.67 -8.28 46.81
C PHE A 886 31.55 -7.51 45.48
N THR A 887 32.07 -6.28 45.41
CA THR A 887 32.04 -5.45 44.20
C THR A 887 32.87 -6.04 43.06
N VAL A 888 34.05 -6.60 43.36
CA VAL A 888 34.91 -7.28 42.38
C VAL A 888 34.26 -8.54 41.85
N ARG A 889 33.64 -9.33 42.73
CA ARG A 889 32.87 -10.54 42.36
C ARG A 889 31.69 -10.20 41.45
N VAL A 890 30.96 -9.13 41.74
CA VAL A 890 29.83 -8.66 40.91
C VAL A 890 30.30 -8.14 39.55
N ALA A 891 31.41 -7.39 39.47
CA ALA A 891 31.96 -6.97 38.18
C ALA A 891 32.40 -8.15 37.32
N ALA A 892 33.10 -9.13 37.91
CA ALA A 892 33.46 -10.38 37.21
C ALA A 892 32.21 -11.13 36.71
N LEU A 893 31.15 -11.17 37.52
CA LEU A 893 29.86 -11.76 37.16
C LEU A 893 29.19 -11.03 35.98
N GLN A 894 29.24 -9.69 35.93
CA GLN A 894 28.68 -8.91 34.82
C GLN A 894 29.42 -9.20 33.50
N ILE A 895 30.76 -9.27 33.53
CA ILE A 895 31.56 -9.63 32.35
C ILE A 895 31.21 -11.06 31.90
N TYR A 896 31.17 -12.00 32.85
CA TYR A 896 30.80 -13.39 32.58
C TYR A 896 29.42 -13.49 31.92
N ALA A 897 28.42 -12.77 32.44
CA ALA A 897 27.06 -12.77 31.93
C ALA A 897 26.97 -12.23 30.49
N TRP A 898 27.68 -11.15 30.17
CA TRP A 898 27.72 -10.62 28.80
C TRP A 898 28.37 -11.61 27.83
N ILE A 899 29.52 -12.19 28.16
CA ILE A 899 30.18 -13.20 27.31
C ILE A 899 29.26 -14.43 27.15
N ALA A 900 28.65 -14.91 28.24
CA ALA A 900 27.68 -16.00 28.22
C ALA A 900 26.49 -15.67 27.30
N LYS A 901 25.96 -14.44 27.33
CA LYS A 901 24.91 -13.98 26.41
C LYS A 901 25.37 -14.11 24.96
N GLY A 902 26.57 -13.65 24.63
CA GLY A 902 27.15 -13.79 23.29
C GLY A 902 27.20 -15.25 22.82
N LEU A 903 27.61 -16.17 23.70
CA LEU A 903 27.68 -17.61 23.44
C LEU A 903 26.30 -18.26 23.28
N ILE A 904 25.31 -17.84 24.07
CA ILE A 904 23.94 -18.35 24.03
C ILE A 904 23.23 -17.90 22.74
N ILE A 905 23.40 -16.62 22.37
CA ILE A 905 22.80 -16.04 21.17
C ILE A 905 23.38 -16.68 19.90
N ARG A 906 24.70 -16.93 19.83
CA ARG A 906 25.31 -17.70 18.72
C ARG A 906 24.92 -19.19 18.73
N GLY A 907 24.45 -19.70 19.85
CA GLY A 907 24.07 -21.11 20.02
C GLY A 907 25.27 -22.05 20.11
N HIS A 908 26.34 -21.61 20.79
CA HIS A 908 27.57 -22.40 20.91
C HIS A 908 27.32 -23.69 21.69
N LYS A 909 27.64 -24.85 21.08
CA LYS A 909 27.21 -26.17 21.61
C LYS A 909 27.92 -26.59 22.89
N VAL A 910 29.16 -26.16 23.09
CA VAL A 910 30.01 -26.60 24.21
C VAL A 910 29.95 -25.58 25.35
N HIS A 911 30.41 -24.36 25.11
CA HIS A 911 30.51 -23.33 26.13
C HIS A 911 29.18 -22.77 26.64
N ALA A 912 28.13 -22.61 25.82
CA ALA A 912 26.89 -21.99 26.29
C ALA A 912 26.19 -22.81 27.40
N PRO A 913 26.07 -24.15 27.31
CA PRO A 913 25.60 -24.97 28.43
C PRO A 913 26.47 -24.89 29.69
N VAL A 914 27.80 -24.79 29.54
CA VAL A 914 28.73 -24.66 30.67
C VAL A 914 28.47 -23.35 31.41
N CYS A 915 28.32 -22.24 30.68
CA CYS A 915 28.00 -20.95 31.29
C CYS A 915 26.69 -20.97 32.08
N LEU A 916 25.64 -21.57 31.50
CA LEU A 916 24.34 -21.66 32.16
C LEU A 916 24.39 -22.53 33.41
N ARG A 917 25.14 -23.66 33.38
CA ARG A 917 25.31 -24.51 34.56
C ARG A 917 26.03 -23.79 35.69
N PHE A 918 27.09 -23.05 35.37
CA PHE A 918 27.83 -22.25 36.35
C PHE A 918 26.95 -21.16 36.97
N LEU A 919 26.15 -20.43 36.20
CA LEU A 919 25.23 -19.45 36.77
C LEU A 919 24.12 -20.12 37.62
N CYS A 920 23.59 -21.26 37.18
CA CYS A 920 22.58 -21.99 37.93
C CYS A 920 23.08 -22.56 39.25
N SER A 921 24.38 -22.89 39.39
CA SER A 921 24.91 -23.47 40.63
C SER A 921 24.82 -22.52 41.83
N PHE A 922 24.76 -21.20 41.59
CA PHE A 922 24.53 -20.22 42.65
C PHE A 922 23.05 -20.10 43.04
N LEU A 923 22.12 -20.51 42.18
CA LEU A 923 20.67 -20.36 42.40
C LEU A 923 20.05 -21.56 43.13
N THR A 924 20.74 -22.70 43.17
CA THR A 924 20.31 -23.90 43.90
C THR A 924 20.95 -23.93 45.28
N PRO A 925 20.18 -23.97 46.39
CA PRO A 925 20.77 -24.20 47.70
C PRO A 925 21.28 -25.64 47.76
N ASP A 926 22.58 -25.83 48.00
CA ASP A 926 23.09 -27.11 48.44
C ASP A 926 22.50 -27.40 49.82
N GLY A 927 21.73 -28.48 49.94
CA GLY A 927 21.30 -29.00 51.22
C GLY A 927 22.53 -29.50 51.99
N ASP A 928 22.62 -29.11 53.26
CA ASP A 928 23.74 -29.31 54.19
C ASP A 928 24.94 -28.38 53.98
N VAL A 929 25.01 -27.27 54.72
CA VAL A 929 26.08 -26.99 55.72
C VAL A 929 25.60 -25.91 56.71
N ASN A 930 25.78 -26.16 58.02
CA ASN A 930 25.75 -25.12 59.06
C ASN A 930 26.91 -24.13 58.83
N MET A 931 26.65 -22.88 58.42
CA MET A 931 27.66 -21.84 58.22
C MET A 931 27.27 -20.56 58.98
N GLU A 932 28.27 -19.75 59.35
CA GLU A 932 28.17 -18.58 60.22
C GLU A 932 27.34 -17.42 59.62
N GLN A 933 26.68 -16.62 60.48
CA GLN A 933 25.62 -15.66 60.12
C GLN A 933 26.00 -14.53 59.13
N ASP A 934 27.28 -14.15 59.00
CA ASP A 934 27.74 -13.10 58.07
C ASP A 934 28.00 -13.62 56.63
N ASP A 935 28.37 -14.90 56.49
CA ASP A 935 28.66 -15.54 55.19
C ASP A 935 27.35 -15.80 54.40
N ASP A 936 26.25 -16.02 55.12
CA ASP A 936 24.90 -16.19 54.55
C ASP A 936 24.39 -14.93 53.83
N GLN A 937 24.73 -13.73 54.31
CA GLN A 937 24.19 -12.48 53.77
C GLN A 937 24.90 -12.05 52.48
N GLN A 938 26.23 -12.22 52.39
CA GLN A 938 26.97 -11.99 51.13
C GLN A 938 26.66 -13.06 50.08
N ALA A 939 26.52 -14.32 50.50
CA ALA A 939 26.08 -15.39 49.60
C ALA A 939 24.68 -15.09 49.05
N ALA A 940 23.71 -14.73 49.89
CA ALA A 940 22.37 -14.33 49.45
C ALA A 940 22.38 -13.12 48.50
N ALA A 941 23.20 -12.10 48.78
CA ALA A 941 23.36 -10.94 47.91
C ALA A 941 23.93 -11.33 46.53
N LEU A 942 24.90 -12.25 46.47
CA LEU A 942 25.43 -12.74 45.20
C LEU A 942 24.39 -13.56 44.43
N ARG A 943 23.57 -14.38 45.10
CA ARG A 943 22.45 -15.11 44.46
C ARG A 943 21.48 -14.13 43.78
N MET A 944 21.19 -13.00 44.41
CA MET A 944 20.35 -11.96 43.83
C MET A 944 20.99 -11.33 42.59
N GLU A 945 22.28 -11.03 42.62
CA GLU A 945 23.01 -10.51 41.45
C GLU A 945 23.06 -11.52 40.31
N VAL A 946 23.27 -12.81 40.60
CA VAL A 946 23.17 -13.90 39.60
C VAL A 946 21.77 -13.95 39.01
N GLY A 947 20.72 -13.82 39.82
CA GLY A 947 19.34 -13.72 39.34
C GLY A 947 19.13 -12.57 38.35
N LYS A 948 19.73 -11.39 38.59
CA LYS A 948 19.69 -10.26 37.65
C LYS A 948 20.36 -10.57 36.32
N THR A 949 21.40 -11.40 36.29
CA THR A 949 22.06 -11.79 35.04
C THR A 949 21.14 -12.54 34.08
N PHE A 950 20.18 -13.33 34.58
CA PHE A 950 19.23 -14.03 33.72
C PHE A 950 18.31 -13.07 32.96
N LYS A 951 17.94 -11.93 33.57
CA LYS A 951 17.23 -10.85 32.88
C LYS A 951 18.10 -10.32 31.72
N LEU A 952 19.37 -10.05 31.98
CA LEU A 952 20.33 -9.64 30.93
C LEU A 952 20.44 -10.67 29.80
N LEU A 953 20.49 -11.97 30.12
CA LEU A 953 20.60 -13.03 29.10
C LEU A 953 19.40 -13.05 28.13
N VAL A 954 18.19 -12.75 28.63
CA VAL A 954 16.95 -12.79 27.82
C VAL A 954 16.55 -11.45 27.20
N SER A 955 17.02 -10.31 27.71
CA SER A 955 16.71 -8.98 27.17
C SER A 955 17.39 -8.71 25.83
N GLU A 956 16.73 -7.99 24.92
CA GLU A 956 17.35 -7.50 23.69
C GLU A 956 18.00 -6.13 23.90
N TYR A 957 19.10 -5.89 23.20
CA TYR A 957 19.86 -4.65 23.28
C TYR A 957 20.11 -4.09 21.87
N PRO A 958 19.72 -2.84 21.58
CA PRO A 958 19.83 -2.27 20.23
C PRO A 958 21.29 -1.98 19.84
N ASP A 959 22.19 -1.87 20.80
CA ASP A 959 23.58 -1.46 20.65
C ASP A 959 24.58 -2.62 20.55
N VAL A 960 24.17 -3.87 20.80
CA VAL A 960 25.06 -5.05 20.77
C VAL A 960 24.30 -6.36 20.55
N LEU A 961 24.96 -7.39 20.00
CA LEU A 961 24.46 -8.77 19.91
C LEU A 961 23.10 -8.94 19.17
N ASN A 962 22.80 -8.06 18.22
CA ASN A 962 21.63 -8.16 17.34
C ASN A 962 22.05 -8.29 15.85
N ARG A 963 21.06 -8.45 14.95
CA ARG A 963 21.32 -8.66 13.51
C ARG A 963 22.01 -7.46 12.85
N LYS A 964 21.64 -6.23 13.20
CA LYS A 964 22.26 -5.00 12.66
C LYS A 964 23.71 -4.86 13.12
N CYS A 965 24.04 -5.42 14.27
CA CYS A 965 25.39 -5.49 14.83
C CYS A 965 26.27 -6.63 14.28
N GLY A 966 25.85 -7.32 13.21
CA GLY A 966 26.63 -8.42 12.63
C GLY A 966 26.74 -9.68 13.52
N ALA A 967 25.98 -9.78 14.61
CA ALA A 967 26.09 -10.90 15.56
C ALA A 967 25.66 -12.24 14.93
N PHE A 968 26.29 -13.34 15.34
CA PHE A 968 25.81 -14.70 15.07
C PHE A 968 24.59 -14.98 15.96
N ILE A 969 23.44 -15.28 15.33
CA ILE A 969 22.16 -15.52 16.01
C ILE A 969 21.54 -16.82 15.47
N THR A 970 21.27 -17.79 16.35
CA THR A 970 20.53 -19.02 15.99
C THR A 970 19.04 -18.88 16.36
N VAL A 971 18.16 -18.98 15.36
CA VAL A 971 16.69 -18.76 15.45
C VAL A 971 15.99 -19.61 16.53
N ARG A 972 16.57 -20.77 16.90
CA ARG A 972 15.96 -21.72 17.85
C ARG A 972 15.95 -21.28 19.32
N ASN A 973 16.80 -20.32 19.72
CA ASN A 973 16.91 -19.88 21.11
C ASN A 973 16.04 -18.66 21.45
N ALA A 974 15.74 -17.78 20.47
CA ALA A 974 14.84 -16.64 20.67
C ALA A 974 13.40 -17.09 21.04
N MET A 975 12.86 -18.11 20.37
CA MET A 975 11.53 -18.67 20.72
C MET A 975 11.51 -19.46 22.04
N ARG A 976 12.64 -20.09 22.43
CA ARG A 976 12.70 -20.93 23.64
C ARG A 976 12.79 -20.12 24.93
N CYS A 977 13.46 -18.96 24.90
CA CYS A 977 13.49 -18.06 26.06
C CYS A 977 12.14 -17.34 26.25
N HIS A 978 11.46 -16.95 25.16
CA HIS A 978 10.16 -16.28 25.23
C HIS A 978 9.03 -17.18 25.78
N ASN A 979 9.03 -18.48 25.45
CA ASN A 979 8.02 -19.43 25.94
C ASN A 979 8.24 -19.91 27.38
N ARG A 980 9.37 -19.58 28.02
CA ARG A 980 9.64 -19.92 29.43
C ARG A 980 9.47 -18.76 30.41
N SER A 981 9.29 -17.52 29.95
CA SER A 981 9.00 -16.37 30.82
C SER A 981 7.51 -16.19 31.13
N LYS A 982 6.64 -17.07 30.61
CA LYS A 982 5.21 -17.17 30.96
C LYS A 982 4.90 -18.36 31.90
N GLY A 983 5.93 -19.04 32.40
CA GLY A 983 5.82 -20.18 33.31
C GLY A 983 6.32 -19.83 34.69
#